data_AF-A0A2E8F0H1-F1
#
_entry.id   AF-A0A2E8F0H1-F1
#
_cell.length_a   1.000
_cell.length_b   1.000
_cell.length_c   1.000
_cell.angle_alpha   90.00
_cell.angle_beta   90.00
_cell.angle_gamma   90.00
#
_symmetry.space_group_name_H-M   'P 1'
#
loop_
_entity.id
_entity.type
_entity.pdbx_description
1 polymer ?
#
loop_
_entity_poly.entity_id
_entity_poly.type
_entity_poly.pdbx_seq_one_letter_code
_entity_poly.pdbx_strand_id
1 'polypeptide(L)'
;QNAERVIATGFLMLGPKSITEIDKERMVMQLVEEQIDVTSRTFLGLTVGCARCHDHKFDPIPIHDYYSLAGIFYSTQSMFDRKQVDSKWMERPLEHVPGESGPVMVLAVQDGEPKNLRVNIRGSHRNLGEEVPRRFLQILAGENHDPIETQQSGRLELARWITRADNPLTARVMVNRIWQGHFGRGLVSTSDNFGASGQRPTHPVLLDWLASRFIESGWSVKAMHRLMLNSATYQQGSQLPNVEPGRSGKPTRVSQVASPVPPPVDPKNFLLWRMNPRRLEAEEIRDTILVANGQLDPTFGGTLLGDYARYVDTFVDIKRGILATQLIGRTFHPYFTRRRSIYLPMVRQRIPEIFHVFDFGDASTVTAKRSETTVAPQALFMMNSWFIREQSFHLAKYLLSLDGVNDEGRVRIAYERLLARPATDGELGSAMEYVSRVQASLEEASPSSEQHFSQGATLTVTARRAPHRRRLYEELKPVLENPSGVRLRISATASPGVATDPEGSPEAWEVFSPVSATIKNGTSLEIAEDGTVIIPGDNPTNNLYQIVVETQLERLAAVRLEVLPDPEQSPERSIPDLFVLSEFQVHVSPHVDTNQESNEIRAIPWQHATLLLSTGNQSAMPLIDDNPATYWHVGPNRDQAGVVVFEAADHHVAAWESWCRAMFCLNEFVYLE
;
A
#
# COMPACT_ATOMS: atom_id res chain seq x y z
N GLN A 1 15.83 25.69 14.80
CA GLN A 1 16.43 24.41 15.29
C GLN A 1 16.82 23.55 14.07
N ASN A 2 17.88 22.74 14.10
CA ASN A 2 18.14 21.81 12.98
C ASN A 2 16.94 20.83 12.88
N ALA A 3 16.17 20.92 11.80
CA ALA A 3 14.97 20.11 11.55
C ALA A 3 15.23 18.61 11.73
N GLU A 4 16.41 18.12 11.35
CA GLU A 4 16.81 16.73 11.51
C GLU A 4 16.83 16.29 12.98
N ARG A 5 17.23 17.18 13.90
CA ARG A 5 17.24 16.86 15.33
C ARG A 5 15.83 16.74 15.89
N VAL A 6 14.88 17.52 15.39
CA VAL A 6 13.47 17.41 15.79
C VAL A 6 12.89 16.12 15.22
N ILE A 7 13.09 15.86 13.94
CA ILE A 7 12.61 14.63 13.27
C ILE A 7 13.16 13.38 13.96
N ALA A 8 14.44 13.36 14.33
CA ALA A 8 15.06 12.22 15.02
C ALA A 8 14.35 11.87 16.33
N THR A 9 13.81 12.86 17.05
CA THR A 9 13.06 12.60 18.29
C THR A 9 11.67 11.97 18.06
N GLY A 10 11.18 11.96 16.81
CA GLY A 10 9.99 11.20 16.42
C GLY A 10 10.16 9.69 16.57
N PHE A 11 11.40 9.18 16.64
CA PHE A 11 11.68 7.78 16.99
C PHE A 11 11.00 7.36 18.31
N LEU A 12 10.96 8.24 19.31
CA LEU A 12 10.33 7.97 20.61
C LEU A 12 8.79 8.08 20.59
N MET A 13 8.23 8.48 19.44
CA MET A 13 6.79 8.50 19.19
C MET A 13 6.28 7.19 18.59
N LEU A 14 7.18 6.26 18.22
CA LEU A 14 6.81 4.91 17.78
C LEU A 14 6.08 4.13 18.90
N GLY A 15 5.25 3.17 18.50
CA GLY A 15 4.47 2.32 19.39
C GLY A 15 2.98 2.69 19.52
N PRO A 16 2.18 1.81 20.15
CA PRO A 16 0.77 2.05 20.47
C PRO A 16 0.65 3.09 21.59
N LYS A 17 -0.40 3.91 21.53
CA LYS A 17 -0.62 4.89 22.58
C LYS A 17 -2.10 5.10 22.82
N SER A 18 -2.50 4.87 24.07
CA SER A 18 -3.89 4.90 24.50
C SER A 18 -4.30 6.32 24.89
N ILE A 19 -4.79 7.08 23.91
CA ILE A 19 -5.17 8.49 24.11
C ILE A 19 -6.37 8.66 25.05
N THR A 20 -7.22 7.63 25.17
CA THR A 20 -8.43 7.62 26.01
C THR A 20 -8.21 6.99 27.38
N GLU A 21 -6.97 6.65 27.75
CA GLU A 21 -6.68 6.08 29.07
C GLU A 21 -7.02 7.08 30.18
N ILE A 22 -7.81 6.62 31.15
CA ILE A 22 -8.33 7.42 32.26
C ILE A 22 -7.27 7.50 33.37
N ASP A 23 -6.56 6.40 33.64
CA ASP A 23 -5.43 6.38 34.58
C ASP A 23 -4.20 6.98 33.90
N LYS A 24 -4.06 8.30 33.98
CA LYS A 24 -3.00 9.05 33.26
C LYS A 24 -1.59 8.66 33.67
N GLU A 25 -1.41 8.19 34.90
CA GLU A 25 -0.11 7.69 35.35
C GLU A 25 0.19 6.34 34.68
N ARG A 26 -0.79 5.43 34.60
CA ARG A 26 -0.66 4.21 33.80
C ARG A 26 -0.32 4.52 32.34
N MET A 27 -1.02 5.49 31.74
CA MET A 27 -0.76 5.92 30.36
C MET A 27 0.70 6.33 30.19
N VAL A 28 1.22 7.20 31.06
CA VAL A 28 2.61 7.67 30.98
C VAL A 28 3.59 6.50 31.18
N MET A 29 3.34 5.61 32.13
CA MET A 29 4.21 4.45 32.34
C MET A 29 4.22 3.48 31.16
N GLN A 30 3.09 3.31 30.46
CA GLN A 30 3.05 2.54 29.21
C GLN A 30 3.86 3.22 28.10
N LEU A 31 3.81 4.56 27.97
CA LEU A 31 4.66 5.29 27.02
C LEU A 31 6.14 5.07 27.29
N VAL A 32 6.53 5.12 28.57
CA VAL A 32 7.91 4.93 29.01
C VAL A 32 8.38 3.52 28.69
N GLU A 33 7.55 2.51 28.94
CA GLU A 33 7.82 1.11 28.60
C GLU A 33 8.10 0.93 27.09
N GLU A 34 7.22 1.47 26.24
CA GLU A 34 7.40 1.44 24.78
C GLU A 34 8.70 2.13 24.36
N GLN A 35 9.03 3.27 24.96
CA GLN A 35 10.27 4.00 24.66
C GLN A 35 11.52 3.23 25.08
N ILE A 36 11.48 2.54 26.23
CA ILE A 36 12.56 1.66 26.67
C ILE A 36 12.70 0.50 25.70
N ASP A 37 11.62 -0.22 25.37
CA ASP A 37 11.66 -1.40 24.50
C ASP A 37 12.20 -1.06 23.10
N VAL A 38 11.64 -0.02 22.48
CA VAL A 38 12.04 0.46 21.16
C VAL A 38 13.51 0.90 21.17
N THR A 39 13.95 1.66 22.19
CA THR A 39 15.33 2.16 22.26
C THR A 39 16.32 1.04 22.53
N SER A 40 16.04 0.16 23.51
CA SER A 40 16.99 -0.88 23.92
C SER A 40 17.12 -1.96 22.86
N ARG A 41 16.03 -2.40 22.24
CA ARG A 41 16.08 -3.38 21.16
C ARG A 41 16.77 -2.77 19.95
N THR A 42 16.40 -1.55 19.54
CA THR A 42 16.98 -0.91 18.35
C THR A 42 18.45 -0.58 18.52
N PHE A 43 18.89 0.04 19.61
CA PHE A 43 20.27 0.52 19.67
C PHE A 43 21.22 -0.37 20.46
N LEU A 44 20.70 -1.20 21.36
CA LEU A 44 21.53 -2.08 22.20
C LEU A 44 21.30 -3.56 21.89
N GLY A 45 20.25 -3.92 21.15
CA GLY A 45 19.90 -5.32 20.94
C GLY A 45 19.62 -6.04 22.25
N LEU A 46 18.99 -5.38 23.23
CA LEU A 46 18.68 -5.95 24.53
C LEU A 46 17.19 -5.87 24.83
N THR A 47 16.63 -6.94 25.41
CA THR A 47 15.24 -7.04 25.85
C THR A 47 15.08 -6.55 27.29
N VAL A 48 15.14 -5.24 27.49
CA VAL A 48 15.11 -4.64 28.85
C VAL A 48 13.72 -4.74 29.51
N GLY A 49 12.65 -4.88 28.73
CA GLY A 49 11.25 -4.83 29.22
C GLY A 49 10.90 -5.81 30.35
N CYS A 50 11.51 -7.00 30.40
CA CYS A 50 11.25 -7.95 31.50
C CYS A 50 11.67 -7.41 32.88
N ALA A 51 12.65 -6.50 32.91
CA ALA A 51 13.16 -5.90 34.15
C ALA A 51 12.14 -4.97 34.84
N ARG A 52 11.00 -4.67 34.19
CA ARG A 52 9.93 -3.79 34.72
C ARG A 52 9.36 -4.29 36.06
N CYS A 53 9.20 -5.60 36.21
CA CYS A 53 8.47 -6.17 37.36
C CYS A 53 9.39 -6.88 38.36
N HIS A 54 10.55 -7.36 37.90
CA HIS A 54 11.56 -8.09 38.66
C HIS A 54 12.90 -7.97 37.93
N ASP A 55 14.01 -8.33 38.55
CA ASP A 55 15.31 -8.37 37.85
C ASP A 55 15.24 -9.27 36.63
N HIS A 56 15.85 -8.84 35.53
CA HIS A 56 15.74 -9.55 34.27
C HIS A 56 16.16 -11.03 34.41
N LYS A 57 15.40 -11.94 33.80
CA LYS A 57 15.50 -13.38 34.06
C LYS A 57 16.85 -14.00 33.68
N PHE A 58 17.46 -13.52 32.59
CA PHE A 58 18.66 -14.12 31.99
C PHE A 58 19.85 -13.16 31.98
N ASP A 59 19.63 -11.95 31.50
CA ASP A 59 20.62 -10.87 31.52
C ASP A 59 20.74 -10.20 32.89
N PRO A 60 21.93 -9.76 33.31
CA PRO A 60 22.17 -9.09 34.60
C PRO A 60 21.70 -7.62 34.55
N ILE A 61 20.41 -7.43 34.36
CA ILE A 61 19.75 -6.12 34.30
C ILE A 61 18.81 -6.05 35.51
N PRO A 62 19.20 -5.36 36.59
CA PRO A 62 18.36 -5.22 37.77
C PRO A 62 17.15 -4.33 37.47
N ILE A 63 16.09 -4.50 38.26
CA ILE A 63 14.91 -3.63 38.21
C ILE A 63 15.28 -2.15 38.38
N HIS A 64 16.32 -1.85 39.17
CA HIS A 64 16.84 -0.49 39.35
C HIS A 64 17.33 0.14 38.05
N ASP A 65 17.96 -0.62 37.16
CA ASP A 65 18.43 -0.14 35.86
C ASP A 65 17.24 0.19 34.95
N TYR A 66 16.20 -0.65 34.99
CA TYR A 66 14.95 -0.36 34.27
C TYR A 66 14.36 0.97 34.73
N TYR A 67 14.21 1.18 36.05
CA TYR A 67 13.62 2.41 36.57
C TYR A 67 14.52 3.64 36.42
N SER A 68 15.84 3.43 36.35
CA SER A 68 16.82 4.47 36.01
C SER A 68 16.62 4.99 34.58
N LEU A 69 16.45 4.09 33.60
CA LEU A 69 16.08 4.46 32.23
C LEU A 69 14.66 5.03 32.16
N ALA A 70 13.73 4.46 32.92
CA ALA A 70 12.35 4.94 32.98
C ALA A 70 12.28 6.40 33.44
N GLY A 71 13.13 6.83 34.37
CA GLY A 71 13.21 8.25 34.77
C GLY A 71 13.59 9.18 33.61
N ILE A 72 14.45 8.74 32.69
CA ILE A 72 14.84 9.53 31.50
C ILE A 72 13.63 9.74 30.57
N PHE A 73 12.89 8.67 30.30
CA PHE A 73 11.73 8.68 29.41
C PHE A 73 10.47 9.27 30.06
N TYR A 74 10.31 9.13 31.38
CA TYR A 74 9.23 9.79 32.12
C TYR A 74 9.41 11.32 32.11
N SER A 75 10.66 11.76 32.16
CA SER A 75 11.07 13.15 31.97
C SER A 75 10.99 13.61 30.49
N THR A 76 10.57 12.74 29.56
CA THR A 76 10.38 13.06 28.15
C THR A 76 8.90 13.31 27.85
N GLN A 77 8.59 14.51 27.36
CA GLN A 77 7.22 14.86 27.03
C GLN A 77 6.86 14.36 25.63
N SER A 78 5.95 13.39 25.57
CA SER A 78 5.44 12.78 24.32
C SER A 78 3.95 13.05 24.08
N MET A 79 3.26 13.57 25.10
CA MET A 79 1.84 13.91 25.07
C MET A 79 1.57 15.17 25.91
N PHE A 80 0.53 15.91 25.54
CA PHE A 80 -0.01 17.05 26.28
C PHE A 80 -1.45 16.79 26.75
N ASP A 81 -1.93 17.69 27.62
CA ASP A 81 -3.28 17.69 28.20
C ASP A 81 -3.62 16.41 28.98
N ARG A 82 -2.74 16.03 29.91
CA ARG A 82 -2.96 14.91 30.85
C ARG A 82 -4.14 15.13 31.81
N LYS A 83 -4.91 16.23 31.68
CA LYS A 83 -6.02 16.59 32.56
C LYS A 83 -7.39 16.31 31.94
N GLN A 84 -7.46 16.12 30.62
CA GLN A 84 -8.67 15.72 29.91
C GLN A 84 -8.68 14.21 29.62
N VAL A 85 -9.88 13.66 29.36
CA VAL A 85 -10.03 12.24 28.97
C VAL A 85 -9.24 11.96 27.68
N ASP A 86 -9.27 12.89 26.72
CA ASP A 86 -8.58 12.79 25.44
C ASP A 86 -7.18 13.43 25.52
N SER A 87 -6.14 12.61 25.70
CA SER A 87 -4.74 13.07 25.63
C SER A 87 -4.34 13.34 24.17
N LYS A 88 -3.47 14.34 23.95
CA LYS A 88 -2.97 14.68 22.60
C LYS A 88 -1.51 14.34 22.41
N TRP A 89 -1.18 13.96 21.19
CA TRP A 89 0.20 13.76 20.74
C TRP A 89 1.01 15.05 20.86
N MET A 90 2.30 14.90 21.12
CA MET A 90 3.26 15.98 20.94
C MET A 90 3.55 16.17 19.44
N GLU A 91 3.27 17.36 18.94
CA GLU A 91 3.66 17.79 17.60
C GLU A 91 4.57 19.00 17.69
N ARG A 92 5.58 19.06 16.82
CA ARG A 92 6.55 20.15 16.78
C ARG A 92 6.65 20.70 15.36
N PRO A 93 6.70 22.03 15.18
CA PRO A 93 6.87 22.62 13.87
C PRO A 93 8.31 22.40 13.39
N LEU A 94 8.46 22.07 12.11
CA LEU A 94 9.72 22.17 11.39
C LEU A 94 9.86 23.59 10.82
N GLU A 95 11.01 24.21 11.06
CA GLU A 95 11.38 25.47 10.41
C GLU A 95 11.71 25.17 8.93
N HIS A 96 10.92 25.73 8.00
CA HIS A 96 11.15 25.73 6.55
C HIS A 96 11.32 24.35 5.88
N VAL A 97 10.23 23.82 5.31
CA VAL A 97 10.27 22.69 4.37
C VAL A 97 10.12 23.24 2.93
N PRO A 98 11.13 23.05 2.05
CA PRO A 98 11.03 23.52 0.67
C PRO A 98 9.78 22.95 -0.03
N GLY A 99 8.96 23.82 -0.61
CA GLY A 99 7.75 23.44 -1.36
C GLY A 99 6.45 23.42 -0.56
N GLU A 100 6.48 23.66 0.76
CA GLU A 100 5.28 23.66 1.61
C GLU A 100 4.88 25.08 2.04
N SER A 101 3.61 25.46 1.83
CA SER A 101 3.06 26.75 2.25
C SER A 101 2.57 26.69 3.70
N GLY A 102 3.48 26.54 4.66
CA GLY A 102 3.17 26.54 6.10
C GLY A 102 4.14 25.77 6.98
N PRO A 103 4.01 25.84 8.32
CA PRO A 103 4.81 25.04 9.23
C PRO A 103 4.40 23.56 9.12
N VAL A 104 5.34 22.70 8.73
CA VAL A 104 5.13 21.24 8.74
C VAL A 104 5.22 20.75 10.18
N MET A 105 4.15 20.14 10.68
CA MET A 105 4.10 19.56 12.01
C MET A 105 4.58 18.11 11.98
N VAL A 106 5.46 17.73 12.90
CA VAL A 106 5.92 16.35 13.07
C VAL A 106 5.68 15.84 14.48
N LEU A 107 5.35 14.56 14.59
CA LEU A 107 5.35 13.85 15.87
C LEU A 107 6.79 13.76 16.37
N ALA A 108 7.11 14.50 17.42
CA ALA A 108 8.48 14.62 17.93
C ALA A 108 8.43 14.98 19.41
N VAL A 109 9.19 14.29 20.26
CA VAL A 109 9.17 14.57 21.70
C VAL A 109 9.91 15.86 22.06
N GLN A 110 9.70 16.35 23.29
CA GLN A 110 10.52 17.40 23.89
C GLN A 110 10.93 17.06 25.33
N ASP A 111 11.76 17.90 25.95
CA ASP A 111 12.09 17.78 27.37
C ASP A 111 10.89 18.16 28.25
N GLY A 112 10.63 17.33 29.27
CA GLY A 112 9.73 17.64 30.37
C GLY A 112 10.52 17.91 31.65
N GLU A 113 9.82 17.93 32.79
CA GLU A 113 10.46 18.09 34.10
C GLU A 113 11.35 16.87 34.43
N PRO A 114 12.63 17.07 34.80
CA PRO A 114 13.51 16.00 35.22
C PRO A 114 13.00 15.33 36.50
N LYS A 115 12.81 14.00 36.46
CA LYS A 115 12.36 13.20 37.61
C LYS A 115 13.12 11.90 37.73
N ASN A 116 13.56 11.62 38.95
CA ASN A 116 13.90 10.27 39.39
C ASN A 116 12.59 9.52 39.65
N LEU A 117 12.60 8.20 39.46
CA LEU A 117 11.42 7.38 39.68
C LEU A 117 11.64 6.44 40.85
N ARG A 118 10.52 6.08 41.48
CA ARG A 118 10.49 4.95 42.42
C ARG A 118 10.28 3.65 41.66
N VAL A 119 10.92 2.59 42.13
CA VAL A 119 10.73 1.24 41.58
C VAL A 119 9.27 0.83 41.77
N ASN A 120 8.56 0.52 40.69
CA ASN A 120 7.20 -0.03 40.83
C ASN A 120 7.30 -1.51 41.19
N ILE A 121 6.89 -1.86 42.41
CA ILE A 121 6.95 -3.22 42.91
C ILE A 121 6.00 -4.09 42.08
N ARG A 122 6.56 -5.12 41.44
CA ARG A 122 5.86 -6.00 40.48
C ARG A 122 5.22 -5.24 39.31
N GLY A 123 5.79 -4.09 38.92
CA GLY A 123 5.34 -3.25 37.82
C GLY A 123 4.12 -2.37 38.11
N SER A 124 3.58 -2.37 39.34
CA SER A 124 2.39 -1.59 39.70
C SER A 124 2.74 -0.14 40.01
N HIS A 125 2.32 0.81 39.18
CA HIS A 125 2.52 2.26 39.40
C HIS A 125 1.86 2.81 40.67
N ARG A 126 1.05 1.99 41.35
CA ARG A 126 0.41 2.32 42.64
C ARG A 126 1.19 1.79 43.84
N ASN A 127 2.15 0.90 43.63
CA ASN A 127 2.97 0.30 44.69
C ASN A 127 4.43 0.67 44.48
N LEU A 128 4.87 1.74 45.12
CA LEU A 128 6.17 2.36 44.91
C LEU A 128 7.16 1.89 45.98
N GLY A 129 8.33 1.44 45.52
CA GLY A 129 9.50 1.12 46.33
C GLY A 129 10.43 2.31 46.50
N GLU A 130 11.73 2.02 46.54
CA GLU A 130 12.78 3.03 46.68
C GLU A 130 12.93 3.89 45.41
N GLU A 131 13.40 5.12 45.60
CA GLU A 131 13.71 6.03 44.51
C GLU A 131 15.08 5.69 43.91
N VAL A 132 15.15 5.63 42.57
CA VAL A 132 16.38 5.39 41.84
C VAL A 132 16.73 6.61 40.99
N PRO A 133 18.00 7.06 40.99
CA PRO A 133 18.44 8.14 40.14
C PRO A 133 18.44 7.73 38.66
N ARG A 134 18.23 8.70 37.76
CA ARG A 134 18.41 8.47 36.31
C ARG A 134 19.87 8.07 36.01
N ARG A 135 20.04 6.93 35.35
CA ARG A 135 21.33 6.27 35.02
C ARG A 135 21.20 5.45 33.72
N PHE A 136 22.33 4.98 33.20
CA PHE A 136 22.40 4.02 32.10
C PHE A 136 22.40 2.57 32.63
N LEU A 137 22.35 1.58 31.73
CA LEU A 137 22.47 0.17 32.11
C LEU A 137 23.86 -0.11 32.68
N GLN A 138 23.96 -0.56 33.93
CA GLN A 138 25.22 -0.79 34.63
C GLN A 138 26.09 -1.83 33.93
N ILE A 139 25.48 -2.88 33.38
CA ILE A 139 26.20 -3.91 32.62
C ILE A 139 26.97 -3.37 31.40
N LEU A 140 26.56 -2.21 30.85
CA LEU A 140 27.21 -1.59 29.70
C LEU A 140 28.01 -0.32 30.07
N ALA A 141 27.53 0.45 31.06
CA ALA A 141 28.14 1.71 31.47
C ALA A 141 29.21 1.54 32.57
N GLY A 142 29.30 0.36 33.18
CA GLY A 142 30.06 0.10 34.39
C GLY A 142 29.21 0.24 35.65
N GLU A 143 29.53 -0.57 36.65
CA GLU A 143 28.93 -0.47 37.98
C GLU A 143 29.25 0.88 38.62
N ASN A 144 28.30 1.41 39.39
CA ASN A 144 28.45 2.65 40.17
C ASN A 144 28.79 3.92 39.38
N HIS A 145 28.57 3.97 38.06
CA HIS A 145 28.72 5.21 37.30
C HIS A 145 27.79 6.32 37.82
N ASP A 146 28.22 7.57 37.69
CA ASP A 146 27.51 8.72 38.26
C ASP A 146 26.07 8.87 37.69
N PRO A 147 25.11 9.32 38.53
CA PRO A 147 23.80 9.76 38.07
C PRO A 147 23.84 10.81 36.96
N ILE A 148 22.77 10.86 36.17
CA ILE A 148 22.56 11.93 35.19
C ILE A 148 22.07 13.20 35.90
N GLU A 149 22.99 14.14 36.12
CA GLU A 149 22.73 15.43 36.75
C GLU A 149 22.50 16.55 35.71
N THR A 150 21.30 16.55 35.12
CA THR A 150 20.87 17.57 34.16
C THR A 150 19.48 18.10 34.49
N GLN A 151 19.23 19.36 34.16
CA GLN A 151 17.92 20.02 34.26
C GLN A 151 16.98 19.63 33.10
N GLN A 152 17.45 18.81 32.16
CA GLN A 152 16.68 18.26 31.03
C GLN A 152 16.25 16.82 31.32
N SER A 153 15.63 16.14 30.34
CA SER A 153 15.15 14.76 30.52
C SER A 153 16.23 13.72 30.82
N GLY A 154 17.48 13.93 30.38
CA GLY A 154 18.53 12.91 30.34
C GLY A 154 18.64 12.20 28.99
N ARG A 155 17.75 12.49 28.04
CA ARG A 155 17.69 11.84 26.72
C ARG A 155 18.92 12.15 25.87
N LEU A 156 19.46 13.37 25.95
CA LEU A 156 20.65 13.75 25.19
C LEU A 156 21.89 13.00 25.70
N GLU A 157 22.00 12.86 27.02
CA GLU A 157 23.05 12.11 27.70
C GLU A 157 22.96 10.62 27.32
N LEU A 158 21.75 10.06 27.32
CA LEU A 158 21.51 8.69 26.84
C LEU A 158 21.90 8.52 25.37
N ALA A 159 21.47 9.42 24.48
CA ALA A 159 21.80 9.36 23.06
C ALA A 159 23.31 9.45 22.81
N ARG A 160 24.01 10.35 23.53
CA ARG A 160 25.47 10.46 23.48
C ARG A 160 26.13 9.18 23.97
N TRP A 161 25.66 8.60 25.07
CA TRP A 161 26.20 7.36 25.63
C TRP A 161 26.02 6.15 24.69
N ILE A 162 24.83 5.98 24.12
CA ILE A 162 24.54 4.94 23.12
C ILE A 162 25.47 5.06 21.91
N THR A 163 25.77 6.28 21.47
CA THR A 163 26.58 6.54 20.27
C THR A 163 28.08 6.68 20.53
N ARG A 164 28.56 6.38 21.75
CA ARG A 164 30.01 6.38 22.03
C ARG A 164 30.69 5.25 21.26
N ALA A 165 31.91 5.52 20.80
CA ALA A 165 32.73 4.52 20.11
C ALA A 165 33.11 3.33 20.99
N ASP A 166 33.14 3.50 22.32
CA ASP A 166 33.41 2.45 23.30
C ASP A 166 32.14 1.72 23.78
N ASN A 167 30.95 2.09 23.30
CA ASN A 167 29.74 1.30 23.56
C ASN A 167 29.87 -0.07 22.87
N PRO A 168 29.78 -1.19 23.60
CA PRO A 168 30.06 -2.50 23.03
C PRO A 168 28.96 -3.01 22.09
N LEU A 169 27.73 -2.50 22.14
CA LEU A 169 26.62 -3.10 21.41
C LEU A 169 26.20 -2.29 20.19
N THR A 170 26.14 -0.97 20.27
CA THR A 170 25.45 -0.16 19.26
C THR A 170 25.98 -0.35 17.84
N ALA A 171 27.29 -0.34 17.65
CA ALA A 171 27.87 -0.58 16.33
C ALA A 171 27.62 -2.04 15.85
N ARG A 172 27.81 -3.04 16.72
CA ARG A 172 27.59 -4.46 16.41
C ARG A 172 26.14 -4.74 16.00
N VAL A 173 25.19 -4.22 16.77
CA VAL A 173 23.76 -4.39 16.52
C VAL A 173 23.38 -3.73 15.19
N MET A 174 23.85 -2.51 14.93
CA MET A 174 23.54 -1.81 13.68
C MET A 174 24.11 -2.54 12.45
N VAL A 175 25.39 -2.93 12.47
CA VAL A 175 25.99 -3.66 11.34
C VAL A 175 25.35 -5.03 11.15
N ASN A 176 24.93 -5.70 12.23
CA ASN A 176 24.21 -6.96 12.14
C ASN A 176 22.85 -6.82 11.44
N ARG A 177 22.14 -5.71 11.66
CA ARG A 177 20.88 -5.42 10.93
C ARG A 177 21.10 -5.07 9.48
N ILE A 178 22.11 -4.25 9.19
CA ILE A 178 22.50 -3.94 7.80
C ILE A 178 22.86 -5.24 7.07
N TRP A 179 23.61 -6.12 7.73
CA TRP A 179 23.95 -7.44 7.23
C TRP A 179 22.70 -8.29 6.99
N GLN A 180 21.78 -8.36 7.96
CA GLN A 180 20.51 -9.09 7.79
C GLN A 180 19.73 -8.62 6.57
N GLY A 181 19.66 -7.31 6.31
CA GLY A 181 18.95 -6.77 5.15
C GLY A 181 19.52 -7.27 3.80
N HIS A 182 20.84 -7.45 3.72
CA HIS A 182 21.51 -7.91 2.50
C HIS A 182 21.58 -9.42 2.36
N PHE A 183 21.76 -10.14 3.47
CA PHE A 183 21.99 -11.59 3.47
C PHE A 183 20.78 -12.41 3.96
N GLY A 184 19.66 -11.76 4.29
CA GLY A 184 18.43 -12.37 4.85
C GLY A 184 18.54 -12.84 6.30
N ARG A 185 19.76 -13.00 6.83
CA ARG A 185 20.03 -13.47 8.19
C ARG A 185 21.21 -12.68 8.77
N GLY A 186 21.02 -12.11 9.96
CA GLY A 186 22.11 -11.48 10.72
C GLY A 186 23.19 -12.49 11.13
N LEU A 187 24.42 -12.02 11.31
CA LEU A 187 25.51 -12.78 11.92
C LEU A 187 25.10 -13.29 13.31
N VAL A 188 24.44 -12.43 14.09
CA VAL A 188 23.58 -12.79 15.22
C VAL A 188 22.16 -12.92 14.69
N SER A 189 21.58 -14.11 14.71
CA SER A 189 20.26 -14.34 14.11
C SER A 189 19.10 -13.79 14.94
N THR A 190 19.32 -13.48 16.21
CA THR A 190 18.38 -12.78 17.10
C THR A 190 18.71 -11.29 17.12
N SER A 191 18.34 -10.58 16.04
CA SER A 191 18.82 -9.21 15.78
C SER A 191 18.37 -8.13 16.79
N ASP A 192 17.45 -8.45 17.69
CA ASP A 192 17.01 -7.62 18.81
C ASP A 192 17.39 -8.17 20.19
N ASN A 193 18.12 -9.28 20.24
CA ASN A 193 18.59 -9.90 21.48
C ASN A 193 20.02 -10.45 21.33
N PHE A 194 20.97 -9.67 21.79
CA PHE A 194 22.40 -9.96 21.95
C PHE A 194 22.73 -10.41 23.39
N GLY A 195 21.73 -10.49 24.25
CA GLY A 195 21.86 -10.94 25.63
C GLY A 195 22.08 -12.45 25.75
N ALA A 196 22.11 -12.95 26.98
CA ALA A 196 22.38 -14.34 27.33
C ALA A 196 21.39 -15.34 26.70
N SER A 197 20.15 -14.91 26.47
CA SER A 197 19.11 -15.71 25.79
C SER A 197 19.13 -15.59 24.26
N GLY A 198 19.95 -14.69 23.72
CA GLY A 198 20.18 -14.51 22.29
C GLY A 198 21.08 -15.58 21.68
N GLN A 199 21.11 -15.64 20.35
CA GLN A 199 22.02 -16.50 19.60
C GLN A 199 23.41 -15.88 19.51
N ARG A 200 24.46 -16.71 19.56
CA ARG A 200 25.83 -16.24 19.35
C ARG A 200 26.08 -15.90 17.88
N PRO A 201 26.99 -14.96 17.57
CA PRO A 201 27.34 -14.65 16.19
C PRO A 201 27.99 -15.85 15.50
N THR A 202 27.61 -16.12 14.25
CA THR A 202 28.28 -17.14 13.44
C THR A 202 29.73 -16.76 13.13
N HIS A 203 30.00 -15.47 12.93
CA HIS A 203 31.33 -14.92 12.65
C HIS A 203 31.65 -13.76 13.61
N PRO A 204 32.09 -14.04 14.85
CA PRO A 204 32.32 -12.99 15.86
C PRO A 204 33.39 -11.97 15.44
N VAL A 205 34.51 -12.43 14.87
CA VAL A 205 35.60 -11.54 14.43
C VAL A 205 35.15 -10.64 13.28
N LEU A 206 34.33 -11.15 12.35
CA LEU A 206 33.77 -10.35 11.27
C LEU A 206 32.80 -9.30 11.79
N LEU A 207 31.94 -9.66 12.75
CA LEU A 207 31.02 -8.72 13.39
C LEU A 207 31.76 -7.56 14.06
N ASP A 208 32.81 -7.87 14.82
CA ASP A 208 33.66 -6.88 15.47
C ASP A 208 34.37 -5.98 14.45
N TRP A 209 34.94 -6.59 13.41
CA TRP A 209 35.61 -5.84 12.33
C TRP A 209 34.64 -4.88 11.61
N LEU A 210 33.44 -5.35 11.27
CA LEU A 210 32.40 -4.51 10.66
C LEU A 210 31.97 -3.38 11.60
N ALA A 211 31.82 -3.65 12.90
CA ALA A 211 31.47 -2.65 13.90
C ALA A 211 32.55 -1.55 13.99
N SER A 212 33.83 -1.92 14.01
CA SER A 212 34.94 -0.96 13.97
C SER A 212 34.92 -0.13 12.68
N ARG A 213 34.75 -0.76 11.52
CA ARG A 213 34.63 -0.05 10.23
C ARG A 213 33.45 0.91 10.19
N PHE A 214 32.33 0.55 10.82
CA PHE A 214 31.17 1.41 10.89
C PHE A 214 31.46 2.69 11.68
N ILE A 215 32.12 2.58 12.84
CA ILE A 215 32.54 3.73 13.66
C ILE A 215 33.57 4.58 12.89
N GLU A 216 34.61 3.96 12.31
CA GLU A 216 35.65 4.65 11.52
C GLU A 216 35.07 5.41 10.33
N SER A 217 33.99 4.90 9.71
CA SER A 217 33.30 5.57 8.61
C SER A 217 32.42 6.76 9.04
N GLY A 218 32.44 7.14 10.32
CA GLY A 218 31.56 8.15 10.89
C GLY A 218 30.11 7.68 10.96
N TRP A 219 29.89 6.39 11.27
CA TRP A 219 28.56 5.77 11.35
C TRP A 219 27.78 5.80 10.02
N SER A 220 28.49 5.75 8.89
CA SER A 220 27.89 5.85 7.56
C SER A 220 27.25 4.54 7.12
N VAL A 221 25.92 4.47 7.18
CA VAL A 221 25.14 3.31 6.67
C VAL A 221 25.41 3.08 5.19
N LYS A 222 25.56 4.15 4.39
CA LYS A 222 25.90 4.07 2.96
C LYS A 222 27.28 3.44 2.73
N ALA A 223 28.27 3.77 3.57
CA ALA A 223 29.59 3.13 3.48
C ALA A 223 29.51 1.63 3.78
N MET A 224 28.71 1.23 4.78
CA MET A 224 28.51 -0.19 5.10
C MET A 224 27.80 -0.96 3.99
N HIS A 225 26.75 -0.39 3.39
CA HIS A 225 26.12 -0.97 2.21
C HIS A 225 27.14 -1.19 1.09
N ARG A 226 27.93 -0.16 0.73
CA ARG A 226 28.95 -0.29 -0.31
C ARG A 226 29.99 -1.36 0.02
N LEU A 227 30.45 -1.42 1.27
CA LEU A 227 31.42 -2.41 1.72
C LEU A 227 30.87 -3.85 1.57
N MET A 228 29.64 -4.10 2.02
CA MET A 228 29.01 -5.41 1.95
C MET A 228 28.69 -5.82 0.51
N LEU A 229 28.09 -4.93 -0.28
CA LEU A 229 27.68 -5.20 -1.67
C LEU A 229 28.87 -5.46 -2.61
N ASN A 230 30.03 -4.88 -2.31
CA ASN A 230 31.28 -5.11 -3.06
C ASN A 230 32.11 -6.28 -2.51
N SER A 231 31.63 -7.01 -1.51
CA SER A 231 32.34 -8.17 -0.99
C SER A 231 32.19 -9.37 -1.92
N ALA A 232 33.24 -10.19 -2.01
CA ALA A 232 33.17 -11.47 -2.71
C ALA A 232 32.03 -12.34 -2.16
N THR A 233 31.73 -12.26 -0.86
CA THR A 233 30.66 -12.99 -0.19
C THR A 233 29.26 -12.62 -0.71
N TYR A 234 28.98 -11.33 -0.93
CA TYR A 234 27.68 -10.88 -1.46
C TYR A 234 27.54 -11.21 -2.95
N GLN A 235 28.64 -11.14 -3.69
CA GLN A 235 28.66 -11.38 -5.15
C GLN A 235 28.63 -12.87 -5.54
N GLN A 236 28.53 -13.79 -4.57
CA GLN A 236 28.39 -15.23 -4.86
C GLN A 236 27.07 -15.53 -5.57
N GLY A 237 27.05 -16.59 -6.38
CA GLY A 237 25.80 -17.16 -6.91
C GLY A 237 25.06 -17.98 -5.84
N SER A 238 23.74 -18.16 -6.02
CA SER A 238 22.91 -19.02 -5.16
C SER A 238 22.78 -20.46 -5.68
N GLN A 239 23.16 -20.69 -6.95
CA GLN A 239 23.10 -21.98 -7.62
C GLN A 239 24.07 -22.99 -6.99
N LEU A 240 23.62 -24.24 -6.86
CA LEU A 240 24.50 -25.34 -6.47
C LEU A 240 25.38 -25.72 -7.65
N PRO A 241 26.70 -25.93 -7.45
CA PRO A 241 27.54 -26.55 -8.47
C PRO A 241 26.93 -27.90 -8.87
N ASN A 242 26.78 -28.14 -10.18
CA ASN A 242 26.37 -29.41 -10.79
C ASN A 242 24.88 -29.83 -10.68
N VAL A 243 23.96 -28.89 -10.48
CA VAL A 243 22.51 -29.16 -10.67
C VAL A 243 22.05 -28.46 -11.95
N GLU A 244 21.93 -29.20 -13.05
CA GLU A 244 21.37 -28.65 -14.29
C GLU A 244 19.88 -28.27 -14.08
N PRO A 245 19.47 -27.06 -14.50
CA PRO A 245 18.07 -26.68 -14.51
C PRO A 245 17.31 -27.57 -15.50
N GLY A 246 16.29 -28.28 -15.04
CA GLY A 246 15.41 -29.04 -15.91
C GLY A 246 14.62 -28.14 -16.87
N ARG A 247 14.22 -28.70 -18.01
CA ARG A 247 13.36 -28.04 -19.03
C ARG A 247 12.04 -27.45 -18.49
N SER A 248 11.66 -27.72 -17.24
CA SER A 248 10.44 -27.23 -16.59
C SER A 248 10.70 -26.41 -15.31
N GLY A 249 11.95 -26.01 -15.04
CA GLY A 249 12.33 -25.33 -13.80
C GLY A 249 12.24 -26.19 -12.54
N LYS A 250 11.72 -27.44 -12.64
CA LYS A 250 11.86 -28.45 -11.59
C LYS A 250 13.29 -29.00 -11.61
N PRO A 251 13.95 -29.19 -10.46
CA PRO A 251 15.22 -29.90 -10.41
C PRO A 251 14.97 -31.30 -10.99
N THR A 252 15.50 -31.54 -12.18
CA THR A 252 15.55 -32.88 -12.74
C THR A 252 16.46 -33.66 -11.83
N ARG A 253 16.05 -34.88 -11.43
CA ARG A 253 16.81 -35.82 -10.58
C ARG A 253 18.30 -35.53 -10.63
N VAL A 254 18.93 -35.33 -9.46
CA VAL A 254 20.38 -35.42 -9.27
C VAL A 254 20.87 -36.54 -10.17
N SER A 255 21.64 -36.20 -11.20
CA SER A 255 22.16 -37.19 -12.14
C SER A 255 22.83 -38.26 -11.29
N GLN A 256 22.33 -39.50 -11.35
CA GLN A 256 22.93 -40.65 -10.64
C GLN A 256 24.31 -41.01 -11.20
N VAL A 257 24.91 -40.15 -12.03
CA VAL A 257 26.16 -40.35 -12.72
C VAL A 257 27.00 -39.07 -12.58
N ALA A 258 27.55 -38.85 -11.39
CA ALA A 258 28.92 -38.35 -11.15
C ALA A 258 29.05 -37.82 -9.71
N SER A 259 29.72 -38.64 -8.89
CA SER A 259 30.25 -38.35 -7.54
C SER A 259 29.22 -38.09 -6.44
N PRO A 260 29.30 -38.80 -5.30
CA PRO A 260 28.56 -38.40 -4.10
C PRO A 260 29.17 -37.06 -3.65
N VAL A 261 28.55 -35.95 -4.00
CA VAL A 261 28.78 -34.70 -3.26
C VAL A 261 28.32 -35.03 -1.84
N PRO A 262 29.23 -35.11 -0.85
CA PRO A 262 28.80 -35.33 0.53
C PRO A 262 27.74 -34.27 0.86
N PRO A 263 26.68 -34.61 1.60
CA PRO A 263 25.69 -33.62 2.01
C PRO A 263 26.43 -32.41 2.56
N PRO A 264 26.13 -31.18 2.12
CA PRO A 264 26.89 -30.01 2.49
C PRO A 264 26.98 -29.98 4.02
N VAL A 265 28.21 -29.90 4.54
CA VAL A 265 28.51 -29.90 5.99
C VAL A 265 27.72 -28.78 6.71
N ASP A 266 27.36 -27.74 5.97
CA ASP A 266 26.49 -26.64 6.37
C ASP A 266 25.31 -26.48 5.40
N PRO A 267 24.23 -27.28 5.55
CA PRO A 267 23.09 -27.25 4.64
C PRO A 267 22.24 -25.99 4.80
N LYS A 268 22.32 -25.33 5.97
CA LYS A 268 21.65 -24.05 6.25
C LYS A 268 22.46 -22.85 5.75
N ASN A 269 23.66 -23.09 5.21
CA ASN A 269 24.56 -22.07 4.66
C ASN A 269 24.84 -20.92 5.65
N PHE A 270 25.07 -21.28 6.92
CA PHE A 270 25.50 -20.36 7.98
C PHE A 270 26.91 -19.79 7.76
N LEU A 271 27.78 -20.55 7.10
CA LEU A 271 29.15 -20.19 6.75
C LEU A 271 29.26 -19.48 5.38
N LEU A 272 28.12 -19.26 4.71
CA LEU A 272 28.01 -18.41 3.51
C LEU A 272 28.92 -18.86 2.37
N TRP A 273 28.98 -20.17 2.10
CA TRP A 273 29.71 -20.75 0.98
C TRP A 273 29.01 -20.57 -0.38
N ARG A 274 27.81 -19.98 -0.36
CA ARG A 274 27.05 -19.48 -1.51
C ARG A 274 26.13 -18.33 -1.07
N MET A 275 25.50 -17.63 -2.02
CA MET A 275 24.50 -16.63 -1.67
C MET A 275 23.17 -17.28 -1.29
N ASN A 276 22.57 -16.84 -0.18
CA ASN A 276 21.25 -17.29 0.22
C ASN A 276 20.18 -16.61 -0.63
N PRO A 277 19.23 -17.37 -1.21
CA PRO A 277 18.03 -16.77 -1.79
C PRO A 277 17.32 -15.96 -0.71
N ARG A 278 17.00 -14.71 -1.03
CA ARG A 278 16.24 -13.82 -0.17
C ARG A 278 14.81 -13.75 -0.67
N ARG A 279 13.85 -13.98 0.22
CA ARG A 279 12.44 -13.73 -0.07
C ARG A 279 12.19 -12.23 -0.05
N LEU A 280 11.45 -11.73 -1.04
CA LEU A 280 11.03 -10.34 -1.08
C LEU A 280 10.01 -10.08 0.02
N GLU A 281 10.13 -8.94 0.69
CA GLU A 281 9.14 -8.45 1.65
C GLU A 281 7.88 -7.95 0.92
N ALA A 282 6.75 -7.86 1.63
CA ALA A 282 5.47 -7.49 1.02
C ALA A 282 5.52 -6.14 0.24
N GLU A 283 6.24 -5.16 0.78
CA GLU A 283 6.48 -3.86 0.17
C GLU A 283 7.30 -3.99 -1.11
N GLU A 284 8.33 -4.84 -1.11
CA GLU A 284 9.17 -5.09 -2.28
C GLU A 284 8.40 -5.82 -3.37
N ILE A 285 7.53 -6.76 -3.01
CA ILE A 285 6.65 -7.47 -3.96
C ILE A 285 5.76 -6.44 -4.67
N ARG A 286 5.03 -5.61 -3.90
CA ARG A 286 4.16 -4.58 -4.46
C ARG A 286 4.92 -3.57 -5.32
N ASP A 287 6.03 -3.04 -4.81
CA ASP A 287 6.80 -2.02 -5.54
C ASP A 287 7.44 -2.62 -6.80
N THR A 288 7.88 -3.87 -6.79
CA THR A 288 8.45 -4.55 -7.98
C THR A 288 7.40 -4.72 -9.07
N ILE A 289 6.15 -5.02 -8.72
CA ILE A 289 5.04 -5.11 -9.69
C ILE A 289 4.82 -3.76 -10.39
N LEU A 290 4.80 -2.67 -9.63
CA LEU A 290 4.68 -1.30 -10.15
C LEU A 290 5.90 -0.86 -10.97
N VAL A 291 7.11 -1.34 -10.62
CA VAL A 291 8.32 -1.09 -11.42
C VAL A 291 8.26 -1.85 -12.74
N ALA A 292 7.85 -3.11 -12.72
CA ALA A 292 7.84 -3.98 -13.90
C ALA A 292 6.98 -3.41 -15.02
N ASN A 293 5.84 -2.78 -14.69
CA ASN A 293 4.95 -2.13 -15.66
C ASN A 293 5.17 -0.60 -15.81
N GLY A 294 6.21 -0.05 -15.19
CA GLY A 294 6.59 1.36 -15.35
C GLY A 294 5.67 2.37 -14.64
N GLN A 295 4.81 1.93 -13.73
CA GLN A 295 3.86 2.80 -13.04
C GLN A 295 4.38 3.39 -11.72
N LEU A 296 5.44 2.84 -11.12
CA LEU A 296 5.93 3.31 -9.82
C LEU A 296 6.29 4.80 -9.86
N ASP A 297 5.67 5.59 -8.99
CA ASP A 297 6.07 6.98 -8.72
C ASP A 297 7.27 7.01 -7.75
N PRO A 298 8.46 7.43 -8.22
CA PRO A 298 9.68 7.46 -7.42
C PRO A 298 9.79 8.70 -6.53
N THR A 299 8.79 9.59 -6.52
CA THR A 299 8.82 10.84 -5.75
C THR A 299 9.12 10.59 -4.27
N PHE A 300 10.15 11.29 -3.77
CA PHE A 300 10.63 11.14 -2.41
C PHE A 300 9.88 12.06 -1.44
N GLY A 301 9.40 11.52 -0.32
CA GLY A 301 8.76 12.31 0.74
C GLY A 301 7.42 12.92 0.31
N GLY A 302 6.86 13.80 1.13
CA GLY A 302 5.49 14.28 0.96
C GLY A 302 4.46 13.33 1.60
N THR A 303 3.28 13.86 1.86
CA THR A 303 2.23 13.14 2.59
C THR A 303 1.10 12.72 1.68
N LEU A 304 0.77 11.42 1.68
CA LEU A 304 -0.46 10.93 1.10
C LEU A 304 -1.66 11.18 2.02
N LEU A 305 -1.42 11.67 3.25
CA LEU A 305 -2.49 12.08 4.15
C LEU A 305 -3.13 13.41 3.72
N GLY A 306 -2.47 14.23 2.90
CA GLY A 306 -3.01 15.50 2.41
C GLY A 306 -4.09 15.29 1.34
N ASP A 307 -3.79 14.43 0.35
CA ASP A 307 -4.80 13.94 -0.61
C ASP A 307 -5.94 13.24 0.15
N TYR A 308 -5.59 12.43 1.14
CA TYR A 308 -6.54 11.77 2.04
C TYR A 308 -7.42 12.74 2.86
N ALA A 309 -6.88 13.85 3.36
CA ALA A 309 -7.63 14.85 4.13
C ALA A 309 -8.59 15.65 3.24
N ARG A 310 -8.23 15.89 1.97
CA ARG A 310 -9.15 16.46 0.97
C ARG A 310 -10.31 15.52 0.64
N TYR A 311 -10.08 14.20 0.67
CA TYR A 311 -11.15 13.20 0.47
C TYR A 311 -12.14 13.07 1.63
N VAL A 312 -11.79 13.59 2.80
CA VAL A 312 -12.59 13.45 4.02
C VAL A 312 -12.87 14.83 4.60
N ASP A 313 -13.33 15.77 3.76
CA ASP A 313 -13.72 17.14 4.10
C ASP A 313 -14.89 17.23 5.10
N THR A 314 -15.12 16.21 5.91
CA THR A 314 -15.68 16.40 7.23
C THR A 314 -14.61 17.01 8.10
N PHE A 315 -14.99 18.04 8.86
CA PHE A 315 -14.28 18.56 10.02
C PHE A 315 -13.90 17.43 10.98
N VAL A 316 -12.92 16.61 10.64
CA VAL A 316 -12.20 15.80 11.59
C VAL A 316 -11.41 16.85 12.35
N ASP A 317 -11.99 17.27 13.47
CA ASP A 317 -11.28 17.95 14.52
C ASP A 317 -9.99 17.14 14.73
N ILE A 318 -8.88 17.60 14.16
CA ILE A 318 -7.57 16.94 14.22
C ILE A 318 -7.19 16.67 15.69
N LYS A 319 -7.86 17.39 16.62
CA LYS A 319 -7.82 17.18 18.06
C LYS A 319 -8.36 15.82 18.54
N ARG A 320 -9.17 15.10 17.76
CA ARG A 320 -9.79 13.80 18.08
C ARG A 320 -9.51 12.78 16.98
N GLY A 321 -8.27 12.29 16.88
CA GLY A 321 -7.77 11.34 15.86
C GLY A 321 -8.47 9.97 15.71
N ILE A 322 -9.64 9.77 16.33
CA ILE A 322 -10.41 8.51 16.33
C ILE A 322 -11.31 8.37 15.09
N LEU A 323 -11.91 9.47 14.61
CA LEU A 323 -12.83 9.42 13.45
C LEU A 323 -12.08 9.31 12.11
N ALA A 324 -10.91 9.97 11.99
CA ALA A 324 -10.07 9.90 10.79
C ALA A 324 -9.67 8.46 10.46
N THR A 325 -9.20 7.67 11.43
CA THR A 325 -8.71 6.30 11.20
C THR A 325 -9.79 5.31 10.72
N GLN A 326 -11.03 5.48 11.17
CA GLN A 326 -12.16 4.68 10.70
C GLN A 326 -12.59 5.04 9.28
N LEU A 327 -12.48 6.32 8.89
CA LEU A 327 -12.68 6.76 7.51
C LEU A 327 -11.50 6.35 6.61
N ILE A 328 -10.24 6.41 7.11
CA ILE A 328 -9.02 6.09 6.34
C ILE A 328 -9.11 4.67 5.84
N GLY A 329 -9.44 3.76 6.76
CA GLY A 329 -9.58 2.37 6.40
C GLY A 329 -10.63 2.15 5.31
N ARG A 330 -11.73 2.91 5.29
CA ARG A 330 -12.87 2.66 4.40
C ARG A 330 -12.71 3.21 2.98
N THR A 331 -11.91 4.26 2.78
CA THR A 331 -11.69 4.89 1.46
C THR A 331 -10.31 4.65 0.89
N PHE A 332 -9.29 4.36 1.70
CA PHE A 332 -7.94 4.12 1.22
C PHE A 332 -7.75 2.66 0.83
N HIS A 333 -7.80 2.39 -0.48
CA HIS A 333 -7.26 1.15 -1.00
C HIS A 333 -5.79 1.37 -1.40
N PRO A 334 -4.84 0.65 -0.79
CA PRO A 334 -3.39 0.78 -1.03
C PRO A 334 -2.99 0.51 -2.49
N TYR A 335 -3.88 -0.11 -3.27
CA TYR A 335 -3.66 -0.37 -4.68
C TYR A 335 -3.93 0.84 -5.60
N PHE A 336 -4.54 1.90 -5.07
CA PHE A 336 -4.84 3.08 -5.87
C PHE A 336 -3.61 3.95 -6.09
N THR A 337 -2.66 3.96 -5.17
CA THR A 337 -1.48 4.81 -5.32
C THR A 337 -0.30 4.14 -6.01
N ARG A 338 0.36 4.87 -6.91
CA ARG A 338 1.61 4.46 -7.57
C ARG A 338 2.86 4.68 -6.73
N ARG A 339 2.72 5.27 -5.55
CA ARG A 339 3.84 5.58 -4.66
C ARG A 339 4.48 4.32 -4.10
N ARG A 340 5.79 4.42 -3.82
CA ARG A 340 6.53 3.40 -3.07
C ARG A 340 5.83 3.04 -1.78
N SER A 341 5.83 1.76 -1.45
CA SER A 341 5.13 1.19 -0.30
C SER A 341 5.52 1.84 1.04
N ILE A 342 6.76 2.34 1.16
CA ILE A 342 7.26 3.06 2.34
C ILE A 342 6.51 4.37 2.65
N TYR A 343 5.85 4.97 1.66
CA TYR A 343 5.07 6.20 1.83
C TYR A 343 3.58 5.94 2.07
N LEU A 344 3.15 4.67 2.06
CA LEU A 344 1.74 4.34 2.26
C LEU A 344 1.35 4.57 3.72
N PRO A 345 0.21 5.21 3.98
CA PRO A 345 -0.33 5.32 5.32
C PRO A 345 -0.76 3.94 5.82
N MET A 346 -0.14 3.46 6.90
CA MET A 346 -0.49 2.19 7.54
C MET A 346 -1.44 2.42 8.71
N VAL A 347 -2.71 2.04 8.51
CA VAL A 347 -3.70 2.01 9.59
C VAL A 347 -3.61 0.65 10.28
N ARG A 348 -3.16 0.62 11.55
CA ARG A 348 -2.92 -0.61 12.31
C ARG A 348 -4.11 -1.59 12.34
N GLN A 349 -5.34 -1.07 12.30
CA GLN A 349 -6.57 -1.88 12.30
C GLN A 349 -6.99 -2.40 10.92
N ARG A 350 -6.36 -1.92 9.84
CA ARG A 350 -6.74 -2.28 8.47
C ARG A 350 -5.51 -2.26 7.57
N ILE A 351 -4.69 -3.28 7.74
CA ILE A 351 -3.51 -3.52 6.91
C ILE A 351 -3.99 -3.95 5.50
N PRO A 352 -3.40 -3.40 4.42
CA PRO A 352 -3.56 -3.89 3.05
C PRO A 352 -3.54 -5.42 2.93
N GLU A 353 -4.44 -5.98 2.12
CA GLU A 353 -4.50 -7.44 1.91
C GLU A 353 -3.16 -8.00 1.39
N ILE A 354 -2.53 -7.37 0.39
CA ILE A 354 -1.20 -7.77 -0.10
C ILE A 354 -0.15 -7.81 1.03
N PHE A 355 -0.20 -6.86 1.98
CA PHE A 355 0.73 -6.83 3.10
C PHE A 355 0.42 -7.94 4.10
N HIS A 356 -0.86 -8.20 4.37
CA HIS A 356 -1.26 -9.31 5.21
C HIS A 356 -0.85 -10.68 4.65
N VAL A 357 -1.05 -10.90 3.34
CA VAL A 357 -0.76 -12.18 2.66
C VAL A 357 0.74 -12.46 2.58
N PHE A 358 1.58 -11.43 2.42
CA PHE A 358 3.03 -11.56 2.25
C PHE A 358 3.83 -11.21 3.52
N ASP A 359 3.31 -11.60 4.68
CA ASP A 359 3.99 -11.56 5.99
C ASP A 359 4.54 -10.17 6.38
N PHE A 360 3.74 -9.11 6.16
CA PHE A 360 4.08 -7.77 6.65
C PHE A 360 4.29 -7.76 8.17
N GLY A 361 5.19 -6.90 8.63
CA GLY A 361 5.49 -6.75 10.06
C GLY A 361 4.27 -6.22 10.84
N ASP A 362 4.12 -6.64 12.08
CA ASP A 362 3.05 -6.11 12.94
C ASP A 362 3.27 -4.60 13.15
N ALA A 363 2.32 -3.79 12.66
CA ALA A 363 2.38 -2.34 12.75
C ALA A 363 2.23 -1.80 14.20
N SER A 364 1.94 -2.67 15.16
CA SER A 364 1.75 -2.35 16.58
C SER A 364 2.95 -2.70 17.45
N THR A 365 3.91 -3.47 16.96
CA THR A 365 5.05 -3.96 17.76
C THR A 365 6.38 -3.84 17.02
N VAL A 366 7.49 -3.82 17.76
CA VAL A 366 8.82 -3.82 17.15
C VAL A 366 9.12 -5.21 16.59
N THR A 367 9.26 -5.30 15.27
CA THR A 367 9.57 -6.53 14.55
C THR A 367 11.00 -6.48 14.01
N ALA A 368 11.93 -7.24 14.62
CA ALA A 368 13.32 -7.29 14.17
C ALA A 368 13.55 -8.26 13.00
N LYS A 369 12.74 -9.32 12.93
CA LYS A 369 12.69 -10.26 11.83
C LYS A 369 11.22 -10.66 11.61
N ARG A 370 10.75 -10.55 10.37
CA ARG A 370 9.39 -10.95 9.99
C ARG A 370 9.29 -12.47 9.91
N SER A 371 8.08 -12.98 10.12
CA SER A 371 7.76 -14.37 9.78
C SER A 371 7.88 -14.55 8.26
N GLU A 372 8.25 -15.74 7.82
CA GLU A 372 8.27 -16.09 6.41
C GLU A 372 7.41 -17.35 6.24
N THR A 373 6.26 -17.20 5.61
CA THR A 373 5.34 -18.31 5.33
C THR A 373 5.36 -18.67 3.86
N THR A 374 5.08 -19.93 3.52
CA THR A 374 4.86 -20.36 2.14
C THR A 374 3.53 -21.09 2.10
N VAL A 375 2.48 -20.36 1.75
CA VAL A 375 1.10 -20.83 1.87
C VAL A 375 0.37 -20.63 0.54
N ALA A 376 -0.56 -21.52 0.23
CA ALA A 376 -1.35 -21.47 -1.01
C ALA A 376 -2.03 -20.11 -1.28
N PRO A 377 -2.57 -19.39 -0.28
CA PRO A 377 -3.14 -18.05 -0.48
C PRO A 377 -2.20 -17.04 -1.15
N GLN A 378 -0.88 -17.12 -0.93
CA GLN A 378 0.08 -16.22 -1.59
C GLN A 378 0.14 -16.47 -3.10
N ALA A 379 0.15 -17.74 -3.53
CA ALA A 379 0.12 -18.07 -4.94
C ALA A 379 -1.24 -17.72 -5.57
N LEU A 380 -2.34 -18.00 -4.88
CA LEU A 380 -3.68 -17.64 -5.34
C LEU A 380 -3.87 -16.12 -5.45
N PHE A 381 -3.29 -15.34 -4.55
CA PHE A 381 -3.26 -13.88 -4.65
C PHE A 381 -2.53 -13.44 -5.92
N MET A 382 -1.36 -14.02 -6.21
CA MET A 382 -0.60 -13.72 -7.43
C MET A 382 -1.33 -14.12 -8.72
N MET A 383 -2.25 -15.09 -8.67
CA MET A 383 -3.00 -15.52 -9.86
C MET A 383 -4.30 -14.74 -10.05
N ASN A 384 -5.00 -14.42 -8.97
CA ASN A 384 -6.41 -14.05 -9.03
C ASN A 384 -6.74 -12.68 -8.41
N SER A 385 -5.82 -12.08 -7.65
CA SER A 385 -6.13 -10.80 -7.01
C SER A 385 -6.38 -9.73 -8.06
N TRP A 386 -7.35 -8.86 -7.76
CA TRP A 386 -7.67 -7.72 -8.61
C TRP A 386 -6.43 -6.87 -8.91
N PHE A 387 -5.57 -6.65 -7.91
CA PHE A 387 -4.34 -5.89 -8.08
C PHE A 387 -3.46 -6.50 -9.15
N ILE A 388 -3.23 -7.81 -9.13
CA ILE A 388 -2.34 -8.44 -10.11
C ILE A 388 -2.94 -8.43 -11.51
N ARG A 389 -4.26 -8.61 -11.64
CA ARG A 389 -4.95 -8.51 -12.93
C ARG A 389 -4.78 -7.12 -13.56
N GLU A 390 -5.02 -6.07 -12.77
CA GLU A 390 -4.86 -4.69 -13.21
C GLU A 390 -3.42 -4.39 -13.64
N GLN A 391 -2.45 -4.82 -12.82
CA GLN A 391 -1.03 -4.59 -13.11
C GLN A 391 -0.55 -5.38 -14.33
N SER A 392 -1.15 -6.55 -14.61
CA SER A 392 -0.89 -7.34 -15.82
C SER A 392 -1.40 -6.63 -17.07
N PHE A 393 -2.56 -5.99 -17.00
CA PHE A 393 -3.09 -5.19 -18.11
C PHE A 393 -2.21 -3.97 -18.41
N HIS A 394 -1.75 -3.27 -17.38
CA HIS A 394 -0.80 -2.17 -17.54
C HIS A 394 0.53 -2.62 -18.15
N LEU A 395 1.04 -3.78 -17.75
CA LEU A 395 2.23 -4.37 -18.38
C LEU A 395 1.98 -4.67 -19.87
N ALA A 396 0.83 -5.24 -20.21
CA ALA A 396 0.48 -5.53 -21.59
C ALA A 396 0.40 -4.24 -22.44
N LYS A 397 -0.27 -3.20 -21.94
CA LYS A 397 -0.32 -1.87 -22.59
C LYS A 397 1.07 -1.31 -22.84
N TYR A 398 1.94 -1.36 -21.82
CA TYR A 398 3.33 -0.93 -21.94
C TYR A 398 4.11 -1.73 -23.02
N LEU A 399 3.95 -3.05 -23.08
CA LEU A 399 4.65 -3.90 -24.06
C LEU A 399 4.13 -3.66 -25.49
N LEU A 400 2.84 -3.40 -25.64
CA LEU A 400 2.21 -3.12 -26.93
C LEU A 400 2.56 -1.72 -27.47
N SER A 401 2.82 -0.75 -26.58
CA SER A 401 3.27 0.58 -26.98
C SER A 401 4.73 0.64 -27.43
N LEU A 402 5.47 -0.48 -27.42
CA LEU A 402 6.86 -0.52 -27.89
C LEU A 402 6.91 -0.61 -29.42
N ASP A 403 7.38 0.46 -30.05
CA ASP A 403 7.56 0.53 -31.50
C ASP A 403 8.69 -0.38 -32.00
N GLY A 404 8.47 -1.03 -33.15
CA GLY A 404 9.49 -1.84 -33.81
C GLY A 404 9.83 -3.17 -33.11
N VAL A 405 9.06 -3.57 -32.09
CA VAL A 405 9.26 -4.82 -31.36
C VAL A 405 8.18 -5.84 -31.77
N ASN A 406 8.59 -6.99 -32.28
CA ASN A 406 7.68 -8.10 -32.57
C ASN A 406 7.28 -8.85 -31.29
N ASP A 407 6.37 -9.82 -31.39
CA ASP A 407 5.86 -10.53 -30.21
C ASP A 407 6.94 -11.30 -29.45
N GLU A 408 7.89 -11.91 -30.16
CA GLU A 408 9.04 -12.57 -29.53
C GLU A 408 9.86 -11.57 -28.68
N GLY A 409 10.15 -10.39 -29.24
CA GLY A 409 10.84 -9.31 -28.53
C GLY A 409 10.05 -8.83 -27.31
N ARG A 410 8.72 -8.69 -27.42
CA ARG A 410 7.85 -8.31 -26.29
C ARG A 410 7.88 -9.35 -25.18
N VAL A 411 7.84 -10.65 -25.51
CA VAL A 411 7.98 -11.74 -24.53
C VAL A 411 9.33 -11.68 -23.83
N ARG A 412 10.43 -11.48 -24.57
CA ARG A 412 11.77 -11.36 -23.97
C ARG A 412 11.84 -10.19 -22.98
N ILE A 413 11.33 -9.03 -23.36
CA ILE A 413 11.26 -7.83 -22.49
C ILE A 413 10.40 -8.11 -21.25
N ALA A 414 9.27 -8.83 -21.40
CA ALA A 414 8.42 -9.19 -20.27
C ALA A 414 9.17 -10.07 -19.24
N TYR A 415 9.93 -11.07 -19.70
CA TYR A 415 10.75 -11.92 -18.83
C TYR A 415 11.85 -11.13 -18.12
N GLU A 416 12.54 -10.23 -18.83
CA GLU A 416 13.58 -9.39 -18.22
C GLU A 416 13.00 -8.45 -17.15
N ARG A 417 11.82 -7.87 -17.40
CA ARG A 417 11.15 -6.98 -16.43
C ARG A 417 10.59 -7.71 -15.22
N LEU A 418 9.99 -8.88 -15.41
CA LEU A 418 9.32 -9.63 -14.34
C LEU A 418 10.27 -10.52 -13.54
N LEU A 419 11.26 -11.12 -14.19
CA LEU A 419 12.14 -12.13 -13.60
C LEU A 419 13.61 -11.69 -13.51
N ALA A 420 13.94 -10.49 -13.99
CA ALA A 420 15.31 -9.95 -14.00
C ALA A 420 16.34 -10.88 -14.66
N ARG A 421 15.88 -11.67 -15.66
CA ARG A 421 16.71 -12.58 -16.46
C ARG A 421 16.11 -12.77 -17.85
N PRO A 422 16.91 -13.18 -18.85
CA PRO A 422 16.36 -13.56 -20.14
C PRO A 422 15.46 -14.80 -20.02
N ALA A 423 14.48 -14.89 -20.92
CA ALA A 423 13.69 -16.10 -21.15
C ALA A 423 14.61 -17.22 -21.68
N THR A 424 14.41 -18.44 -21.20
CA THR A 424 15.02 -19.63 -21.83
C THR A 424 14.31 -19.95 -23.15
N ASP A 425 14.95 -20.71 -24.03
CA ASP A 425 14.34 -21.08 -25.33
C ASP A 425 13.03 -21.87 -25.16
N GLY A 426 12.93 -22.71 -24.12
CA GLY A 426 11.70 -23.44 -23.79
C GLY A 426 10.58 -22.53 -23.30
N GLU A 427 10.89 -21.57 -22.43
CA GLU A 427 9.94 -20.57 -21.92
C GLU A 427 9.43 -19.67 -23.05
N LEU A 428 10.32 -19.25 -23.93
CA LEU A 428 9.97 -18.45 -25.10
C LEU A 428 9.07 -19.25 -26.05
N GLY A 429 9.41 -20.50 -26.35
CA GLY A 429 8.60 -21.38 -27.18
C GLY A 429 7.19 -21.56 -26.64
N SER A 430 7.05 -21.85 -25.33
CA SER A 430 5.73 -21.99 -24.69
C SER A 430 4.93 -20.69 -24.67
N ALA A 431 5.58 -19.55 -24.48
CA ALA A 431 4.90 -18.25 -24.52
C ALA A 431 4.41 -17.92 -25.94
N MET A 432 5.23 -18.16 -26.96
CA MET A 432 4.83 -17.94 -28.36
C MET A 432 3.70 -18.89 -28.79
N GLU A 433 3.73 -20.15 -28.37
CA GLU A 433 2.64 -21.10 -28.61
C GLU A 433 1.32 -20.62 -27.96
N TYR A 434 1.39 -20.06 -26.76
CA TYR A 434 0.23 -19.46 -26.11
C TYR A 434 -0.32 -18.28 -26.92
N VAL A 435 0.53 -17.35 -27.35
CA VAL A 435 0.12 -16.18 -28.15
C VAL A 435 -0.54 -16.62 -29.46
N SER A 436 0.09 -17.54 -30.21
CA SER A 436 -0.48 -18.04 -31.46
C SER A 436 -1.82 -18.74 -31.26
N ARG A 437 -1.97 -19.54 -30.20
CA ARG A 437 -3.24 -20.20 -29.89
C ARG A 437 -4.35 -19.20 -29.56
N VAL A 438 -4.04 -18.18 -28.76
CA VAL A 438 -5.02 -17.14 -28.41
C VAL A 438 -5.41 -16.33 -29.65
N GLN A 439 -4.44 -15.96 -30.48
CA GLN A 439 -4.71 -15.26 -31.74
C GLN A 439 -5.60 -16.09 -32.68
N ALA A 440 -5.29 -17.38 -32.86
CA ALA A 440 -6.14 -18.27 -33.65
C ALA A 440 -7.57 -18.38 -33.07
N SER A 441 -7.69 -18.48 -31.74
CA SER A 441 -9.01 -18.48 -31.09
C SER A 441 -9.76 -17.17 -31.28
N LEU A 442 -9.07 -16.01 -31.33
CA LEU A 442 -9.67 -14.70 -31.61
C LEU A 442 -10.04 -14.52 -33.10
N GLU A 443 -9.31 -15.15 -34.02
CA GLU A 443 -9.59 -15.11 -35.47
C GLU A 443 -10.73 -16.07 -35.86
N GLU A 444 -10.78 -17.26 -35.26
CA GLU A 444 -11.91 -18.20 -35.38
C GLU A 444 -13.18 -17.64 -34.73
N ALA A 445 -12.99 -16.82 -33.70
CA ALA A 445 -13.97 -15.94 -33.11
C ALA A 445 -14.20 -14.68 -33.95
N SER A 446 -14.71 -14.83 -35.18
CA SER A 446 -15.43 -13.69 -35.76
C SER A 446 -16.47 -13.21 -34.73
N PRO A 447 -16.61 -11.88 -34.47
CA PRO A 447 -17.55 -11.39 -33.47
C PRO A 447 -18.89 -12.05 -33.77
N SER A 448 -19.43 -12.77 -32.78
CA SER A 448 -20.67 -13.49 -32.99
C SER A 448 -21.69 -12.52 -33.57
N SER A 449 -22.52 -13.01 -34.47
CA SER A 449 -23.65 -12.31 -35.10
C SER A 449 -24.67 -11.69 -34.11
N GLU A 450 -24.36 -11.63 -32.81
CA GLU A 450 -25.20 -11.18 -31.72
C GLU A 450 -24.98 -9.72 -31.29
N GLN A 451 -23.84 -9.10 -31.65
CA GLN A 451 -23.54 -7.67 -31.40
C GLN A 451 -23.53 -6.82 -32.68
N HIS A 452 -23.84 -7.42 -33.83
CA HIS A 452 -24.00 -6.72 -35.09
C HIS A 452 -25.45 -6.26 -35.28
N PHE A 453 -25.67 -4.94 -35.30
CA PHE A 453 -26.97 -4.31 -35.53
C PHE A 453 -26.99 -3.76 -36.96
N SER A 454 -27.72 -4.38 -37.88
CA SER A 454 -27.67 -4.02 -39.31
C SER A 454 -28.40 -2.72 -39.68
N GLN A 455 -29.24 -2.19 -38.79
CA GLN A 455 -30.07 -0.98 -39.02
C GLN A 455 -30.01 0.01 -37.84
N GLY A 456 -28.95 -0.02 -37.05
CA GLY A 456 -28.83 0.77 -35.82
C GLY A 456 -29.52 0.13 -34.60
N ALA A 457 -29.45 0.81 -33.46
CA ALA A 457 -30.00 0.32 -32.21
C ALA A 457 -30.39 1.45 -31.25
N THR A 458 -31.31 1.13 -30.34
CA THR A 458 -31.58 1.94 -29.15
C THR A 458 -30.73 1.42 -27.99
N LEU A 459 -29.90 2.28 -27.42
CA LEU A 459 -29.12 1.97 -26.23
C LEU A 459 -29.81 2.59 -25.00
N THR A 460 -30.03 1.78 -23.97
CA THR A 460 -30.45 2.24 -22.65
C THR A 460 -29.25 2.18 -21.72
N VAL A 461 -28.69 3.34 -21.43
CA VAL A 461 -27.59 3.49 -20.48
C VAL A 461 -28.17 3.70 -19.09
N THR A 462 -27.80 2.83 -18.16
CA THR A 462 -28.19 2.96 -16.75
C THR A 462 -26.97 3.21 -15.89
N ALA A 463 -27.06 4.19 -15.00
CA ALA A 463 -26.02 4.50 -14.03
C ALA A 463 -26.64 4.59 -12.64
N ARG A 464 -26.16 3.80 -11.68
CA ARG A 464 -26.68 3.83 -10.31
C ARG A 464 -25.83 4.75 -9.46
N ARG A 465 -26.47 5.70 -8.79
CA ARG A 465 -25.84 6.50 -7.76
C ARG A 465 -25.59 5.66 -6.51
N ALA A 466 -24.37 5.67 -5.99
CA ALA A 466 -24.06 4.98 -4.74
C ALA A 466 -24.91 5.52 -3.57
N PRO A 467 -25.33 4.68 -2.61
CA PRO A 467 -26.08 5.14 -1.44
C PRO A 467 -25.21 6.05 -0.56
N HIS A 468 -25.64 7.29 -0.28
CA HIS A 468 -24.92 8.13 0.69
C HIS A 468 -24.97 7.48 2.07
N ARG A 469 -23.83 7.48 2.77
CA ARG A 469 -23.86 7.33 4.22
C ARG A 469 -24.42 8.61 4.81
N ARG A 470 -25.70 8.58 5.17
CA ARG A 470 -26.53 9.65 5.77
C ARG A 470 -25.79 10.63 6.69
N ARG A 471 -24.80 10.14 7.46
CA ARG A 471 -23.95 10.92 8.37
C ARG A 471 -23.05 11.96 7.69
N LEU A 472 -22.45 11.62 6.54
CA LEU A 472 -21.53 12.49 5.80
C LEU A 472 -22.27 13.68 5.16
N TYR A 473 -23.48 13.43 4.64
CA TYR A 473 -24.33 14.44 4.03
C TYR A 473 -24.88 15.45 5.05
N GLU A 474 -25.30 14.97 6.23
CA GLU A 474 -25.76 15.87 7.31
C GLU A 474 -24.63 16.74 7.89
N GLU A 475 -23.40 16.23 7.92
CA GLU A 475 -22.22 16.96 8.40
C GLU A 475 -21.71 18.00 7.38
N LEU A 476 -21.88 17.74 6.07
CA LEU A 476 -21.49 18.66 4.98
C LEU A 476 -22.59 19.68 4.63
N LYS A 477 -23.83 19.46 5.08
CA LYS A 477 -25.01 20.30 4.83
C LYS A 477 -24.80 21.83 5.01
N PRO A 478 -24.03 22.33 5.99
CA PRO A 478 -23.80 23.78 6.15
C PRO A 478 -22.87 24.40 5.09
N VAL A 479 -22.08 23.57 4.39
CA VAL A 479 -21.21 24.00 3.27
C VAL A 479 -21.91 23.82 1.92
N LEU A 480 -22.96 22.98 1.89
CA LEU A 480 -23.71 22.54 0.70
C LEU A 480 -25.00 23.35 0.44
N GLU A 481 -25.07 24.63 0.84
CA GLU A 481 -26.33 25.41 0.77
C GLU A 481 -26.87 25.66 -0.67
N ASN A 482 -26.19 25.18 -1.71
CA ASN A 482 -26.75 24.92 -3.05
C ASN A 482 -25.87 23.89 -3.78
N PRO A 483 -26.24 22.59 -3.82
CA PRO A 483 -25.46 21.61 -4.56
C PRO A 483 -25.58 21.87 -6.07
N SER A 484 -24.43 21.99 -6.73
CA SER A 484 -24.34 22.28 -8.16
C SER A 484 -24.52 21.02 -9.00
N GLY A 485 -25.10 21.18 -10.19
CA GLY A 485 -25.31 20.07 -11.12
C GLY A 485 -24.02 19.62 -11.81
N VAL A 486 -24.07 18.44 -12.45
CA VAL A 486 -23.04 17.96 -13.39
C VAL A 486 -23.67 17.71 -14.75
N ARG A 487 -22.89 17.81 -15.82
CA ARG A 487 -23.30 17.43 -17.17
C ARG A 487 -22.71 16.07 -17.52
N LEU A 488 -23.54 15.14 -17.99
CA LEU A 488 -23.10 13.85 -18.48
C LEU A 488 -23.07 13.86 -20.00
N ARG A 489 -21.93 13.47 -20.58
CA ARG A 489 -21.79 13.18 -22.01
C ARG A 489 -21.46 11.71 -22.17
N ILE A 490 -22.16 11.06 -23.10
CA ILE A 490 -21.92 9.65 -23.46
C ILE A 490 -21.51 9.64 -24.93
N SER A 491 -20.45 8.91 -25.23
CA SER A 491 -20.02 8.64 -26.60
C SER A 491 -19.66 7.17 -26.78
N ALA A 492 -19.65 6.69 -28.01
CA ALA A 492 -19.26 5.32 -28.29
C ALA A 492 -18.44 5.19 -29.57
N THR A 493 -17.81 4.03 -29.75
CA THR A 493 -17.11 3.71 -30.98
C THR A 493 -17.34 2.26 -31.40
N ALA A 494 -17.37 2.03 -32.70
CA ALA A 494 -17.33 0.71 -33.30
C ALA A 494 -15.90 0.19 -33.49
N SER A 495 -14.86 0.92 -33.10
CA SER A 495 -13.46 0.53 -33.31
C SER A 495 -12.74 0.22 -32.00
N PRO A 496 -12.30 -1.04 -31.75
CA PRO A 496 -11.65 -1.41 -30.49
C PRO A 496 -10.30 -0.71 -30.27
N GLY A 497 -9.57 -0.35 -31.33
CA GLY A 497 -8.29 0.38 -31.21
C GLY A 497 -8.42 1.82 -30.68
N VAL A 498 -9.61 2.43 -30.79
CA VAL A 498 -9.88 3.82 -30.37
C VAL A 498 -10.26 3.89 -28.88
N ALA A 499 -10.62 2.76 -28.26
CA ALA A 499 -11.09 2.69 -26.88
C ALA A 499 -10.04 3.14 -25.83
N THR A 500 -8.75 3.10 -26.17
CA THR A 500 -7.67 3.39 -25.22
C THR A 500 -6.92 4.70 -25.48
N ASP A 501 -7.34 5.47 -26.48
CA ASP A 501 -6.67 6.71 -26.88
C ASP A 501 -7.08 7.90 -25.97
N PRO A 502 -6.17 8.45 -25.15
CA PRO A 502 -6.46 9.52 -24.21
C PRO A 502 -6.72 10.89 -24.87
N GLU A 503 -6.36 11.09 -26.13
CA GLU A 503 -6.51 12.36 -26.87
C GLU A 503 -7.27 12.20 -28.19
N GLY A 504 -7.96 11.07 -28.38
CA GLY A 504 -8.48 10.64 -29.68
C GLY A 504 -9.20 11.72 -30.47
N SER A 505 -8.95 11.75 -31.79
CA SER A 505 -9.59 12.68 -32.72
C SER A 505 -11.12 12.62 -32.56
N PRO A 506 -11.82 13.77 -32.42
CA PRO A 506 -13.28 13.80 -32.23
C PRO A 506 -14.07 13.10 -33.33
N GLU A 507 -13.46 12.85 -34.50
CA GLU A 507 -14.06 12.13 -35.63
C GLU A 507 -14.25 10.62 -35.40
N ALA A 508 -13.62 10.02 -34.37
CA ALA A 508 -13.65 8.55 -34.14
C ALA A 508 -14.62 8.09 -33.04
N TRP A 509 -15.15 9.02 -32.24
CA TRP A 509 -16.15 8.78 -31.19
C TRP A 509 -17.48 9.41 -31.61
N GLU A 510 -18.53 8.61 -31.71
CA GLU A 510 -19.88 9.11 -31.91
C GLU A 510 -20.41 9.64 -30.58
N VAL A 511 -20.54 10.97 -30.45
CA VAL A 511 -21.19 11.60 -29.30
C VAL A 511 -22.70 11.40 -29.43
N PHE A 512 -23.31 10.77 -28.43
CA PHE A 512 -24.74 10.52 -28.46
C PHE A 512 -25.53 11.74 -28.01
N SER A 513 -26.60 12.04 -28.74
CA SER A 513 -27.66 12.93 -28.31
C SER A 513 -28.80 12.10 -27.69
N PRO A 514 -29.04 12.18 -26.38
CA PRO A 514 -30.10 11.43 -25.73
C PRO A 514 -31.48 11.75 -26.29
N VAL A 515 -32.26 10.71 -26.53
CA VAL A 515 -33.69 10.80 -26.88
C VAL A 515 -34.52 11.04 -25.61
N SER A 516 -34.09 10.45 -24.49
CA SER A 516 -34.68 10.72 -23.18
C SER A 516 -33.66 10.49 -22.06
N ALA A 517 -33.83 11.20 -20.95
CA ALA A 517 -33.07 11.01 -19.74
C ALA A 517 -34.01 11.10 -18.54
N THR A 518 -34.01 10.08 -17.69
CA THR A 518 -34.94 9.97 -16.54
C THR A 518 -34.25 9.43 -15.30
N ILE A 519 -34.88 9.65 -14.14
CA ILE A 519 -34.54 8.99 -12.87
C ILE A 519 -35.63 7.96 -12.56
N LYS A 520 -35.30 6.83 -11.90
CA LYS A 520 -36.16 5.68 -11.51
C LYS A 520 -37.63 5.96 -11.07
N ASN A 521 -37.96 7.20 -10.69
CA ASN A 521 -39.33 7.64 -10.36
C ASN A 521 -40.07 8.35 -11.51
N GLY A 522 -39.53 8.34 -12.74
CA GLY A 522 -40.12 8.96 -13.93
C GLY A 522 -39.86 10.47 -14.07
N THR A 523 -39.03 11.06 -13.21
CA THR A 523 -38.63 12.48 -13.34
C THR A 523 -37.70 12.63 -14.54
N SER A 524 -38.13 13.43 -15.53
CA SER A 524 -37.30 13.78 -16.69
C SER A 524 -36.14 14.68 -16.29
N LEU A 525 -34.97 14.39 -16.84
CA LEU A 525 -33.78 15.23 -16.75
C LEU A 525 -33.72 16.15 -17.98
N GLU A 526 -33.09 17.31 -17.81
CA GLU A 526 -32.87 18.24 -18.91
C GLU A 526 -31.74 17.74 -19.82
N ILE A 527 -31.97 17.82 -21.13
CA ILE A 527 -30.98 17.51 -22.17
C ILE A 527 -30.64 18.84 -22.83
N ALA A 528 -29.37 19.25 -22.71
CA ALA A 528 -28.87 20.50 -23.26
C ALA A 528 -28.71 20.44 -24.79
N GLU A 529 -28.61 21.60 -25.43
CA GLU A 529 -28.44 21.72 -26.89
C GLU A 529 -27.18 21.02 -27.42
N ASP A 530 -26.14 20.86 -26.58
CA ASP A 530 -24.90 20.16 -26.92
C ASP A 530 -24.96 18.64 -26.71
N GLY A 531 -26.15 18.09 -26.44
CA GLY A 531 -26.40 16.67 -26.23
C GLY A 531 -26.05 16.17 -24.83
N THR A 532 -25.64 17.04 -23.90
CA THR A 532 -25.34 16.62 -22.53
C THR A 532 -26.59 16.52 -21.64
N VAL A 533 -26.60 15.57 -20.71
CA VAL A 533 -27.67 15.43 -19.72
C VAL A 533 -27.31 16.20 -18.46
N ILE A 534 -28.16 17.13 -18.04
CA ILE A 534 -27.96 17.91 -16.83
C ILE A 534 -28.52 17.13 -15.63
N ILE A 535 -27.64 16.77 -14.70
CA ILE A 535 -28.01 16.13 -13.44
C ILE A 535 -28.03 17.21 -12.35
N PRO A 536 -29.20 17.49 -11.74
CA PRO A 536 -29.29 18.49 -10.68
C PRO A 536 -28.56 18.03 -9.42
N GLY A 537 -28.02 18.97 -8.65
CA GLY A 537 -27.23 18.67 -7.45
C GLY A 537 -28.06 18.25 -6.23
N ASP A 538 -29.34 18.62 -6.17
CA ASP A 538 -30.28 18.34 -5.06
C ASP A 538 -30.89 16.93 -5.10
N ASN A 539 -30.17 16.00 -5.73
CA ASN A 539 -30.68 14.69 -6.07
C ASN A 539 -30.68 13.75 -4.83
N PRO A 540 -31.74 12.96 -4.57
CA PRO A 540 -31.73 11.97 -3.49
C PRO A 540 -30.71 10.84 -3.66
N THR A 541 -30.54 10.05 -2.59
CA THR A 541 -29.65 8.88 -2.55
C THR A 541 -30.24 7.69 -3.29
N ASN A 542 -29.40 6.86 -3.92
CA ASN A 542 -29.79 5.60 -4.56
C ASN A 542 -30.69 5.75 -5.81
N ASN A 543 -30.44 6.79 -6.61
CA ASN A 543 -31.13 7.01 -7.87
C ASN A 543 -30.50 6.21 -9.01
N LEU A 544 -31.35 5.64 -9.86
CA LEU A 544 -30.96 5.02 -11.11
C LEU A 544 -31.22 6.05 -12.21
N TYR A 545 -30.14 6.53 -12.84
CA TYR A 545 -30.20 7.32 -14.06
C TYR A 545 -30.44 6.38 -15.22
N GLN A 546 -31.38 6.72 -16.09
CA GLN A 546 -31.66 5.98 -17.31
C GLN A 546 -31.65 6.97 -18.47
N ILE A 547 -30.67 6.82 -19.36
CA ILE A 547 -30.46 7.65 -20.53
C ILE A 547 -30.65 6.76 -21.75
N VAL A 548 -31.59 7.14 -22.62
CA VAL A 548 -31.89 6.41 -23.85
C VAL A 548 -31.30 7.18 -25.02
N VAL A 549 -30.49 6.52 -25.83
CA VAL A 549 -29.86 7.08 -27.03
C VAL A 549 -30.18 6.17 -28.22
N GLU A 550 -30.19 6.75 -29.42
CA GLU A 550 -30.26 6.01 -30.68
C GLU A 550 -28.91 6.14 -31.39
N THR A 551 -28.45 5.05 -31.99
CA THR A 551 -27.17 5.02 -32.72
C THR A 551 -27.30 4.26 -34.02
N GLN A 552 -26.50 4.67 -35.01
CA GLN A 552 -26.35 3.98 -36.29
C GLN A 552 -25.12 3.05 -36.29
N LEU A 553 -24.41 2.94 -35.17
CA LEU A 553 -23.28 2.02 -35.05
C LEU A 553 -23.74 0.58 -35.30
N GLU A 554 -23.03 -0.10 -36.20
CA GLU A 554 -23.31 -1.50 -36.49
C GLU A 554 -22.81 -2.43 -35.38
N ARG A 555 -21.97 -1.95 -34.47
CA ARG A 555 -21.49 -2.66 -33.27
C ARG A 555 -21.01 -1.68 -32.20
N LEU A 556 -20.98 -2.11 -30.95
CA LEU A 556 -20.43 -1.33 -29.83
C LEU A 556 -19.13 -1.95 -29.33
N ALA A 557 -17.99 -1.32 -29.59
CA ALA A 557 -16.70 -1.79 -29.08
C ALA A 557 -16.36 -1.17 -27.72
N ALA A 558 -16.70 0.11 -27.53
CA ALA A 558 -16.51 0.79 -26.25
C ALA A 558 -17.51 1.95 -26.07
N VAL A 559 -17.77 2.29 -24.82
CA VAL A 559 -18.57 3.45 -24.40
C VAL A 559 -17.73 4.34 -23.50
N ARG A 560 -17.74 5.64 -23.76
CA ARG A 560 -17.06 6.65 -22.95
C ARG A 560 -18.10 7.49 -22.21
N LEU A 561 -17.97 7.53 -20.89
CA LEU A 561 -18.71 8.38 -19.97
C LEU A 561 -17.82 9.58 -19.57
N GLU A 562 -18.26 10.78 -19.90
CA GLU A 562 -17.63 12.02 -19.47
C GLU A 562 -18.56 12.74 -18.48
N VAL A 563 -18.03 13.04 -17.30
CA VAL A 563 -18.69 13.86 -16.28
C VAL A 563 -18.06 15.24 -16.29
N LEU A 564 -18.79 16.22 -16.79
CA LEU A 564 -18.33 17.58 -17.04
C LEU A 564 -18.86 18.53 -15.96
N PRO A 565 -18.08 19.55 -15.55
CA PRO A 565 -18.59 20.64 -14.72
C PRO A 565 -19.65 21.44 -15.50
N ASP A 566 -20.65 21.97 -14.79
CA ASP A 566 -21.70 22.81 -15.40
C ASP A 566 -21.21 24.27 -15.56
N PRO A 567 -21.00 24.77 -16.80
CA PRO A 567 -20.39 26.08 -17.05
C PRO A 567 -21.26 27.27 -16.66
N GLU A 568 -22.58 27.09 -16.50
CA GLU A 568 -23.48 28.16 -16.03
C GLU A 568 -23.37 28.42 -14.53
N GLN A 569 -22.65 27.55 -13.82
CA GLN A 569 -22.39 27.65 -12.40
C GLN A 569 -20.91 27.98 -12.18
N SER A 570 -20.61 28.92 -11.26
CA SER A 570 -19.22 29.34 -10.99
C SER A 570 -18.31 28.13 -10.74
N PRO A 571 -17.05 28.09 -11.24
CA PRO A 571 -16.09 27.00 -10.97
C PRO A 571 -15.89 26.71 -9.48
N GLU A 572 -16.06 27.72 -8.63
CA GLU A 572 -16.01 27.56 -7.16
C GLU A 572 -17.22 26.81 -6.59
N ARG A 573 -18.32 26.72 -7.36
CA ARG A 573 -19.60 26.12 -6.98
C ARG A 573 -19.83 24.78 -7.66
N SER A 574 -19.36 24.54 -8.89
CA SER A 574 -19.47 23.21 -9.51
C SER A 574 -18.60 22.21 -8.72
N ILE A 575 -19.22 21.18 -8.13
CA ILE A 575 -18.52 20.14 -7.38
C ILE A 575 -18.84 18.80 -8.04
N PRO A 576 -18.08 18.40 -9.09
CA PRO A 576 -18.13 17.04 -9.64
C PRO A 576 -17.90 15.95 -8.58
N ASP A 577 -17.23 16.30 -7.47
CA ASP A 577 -16.81 15.41 -6.38
C ASP A 577 -17.95 14.67 -5.65
N LEU A 578 -19.21 15.11 -5.84
CA LEU A 578 -20.41 14.48 -5.26
C LEU A 578 -21.16 13.58 -6.24
N PHE A 579 -20.72 13.50 -7.50
CA PHE A 579 -21.24 12.56 -8.47
C PHE A 579 -20.55 11.21 -8.26
N VAL A 580 -21.28 10.33 -7.57
CA VAL A 580 -20.79 9.03 -7.13
C VAL A 580 -21.64 7.93 -7.75
N LEU A 581 -21.01 7.03 -8.50
CA LEU A 581 -21.66 5.93 -9.18
C LEU A 581 -21.17 4.59 -8.62
N SER A 582 -22.08 3.63 -8.44
CA SER A 582 -21.79 2.25 -8.01
C SER A 582 -22.07 1.21 -9.09
N GLU A 583 -22.58 1.63 -10.24
CA GLU A 583 -22.94 0.73 -11.34
C GLU A 583 -23.09 1.55 -12.63
N PHE A 584 -22.60 1.01 -13.75
CA PHE A 584 -22.82 1.52 -15.10
C PHE A 584 -23.10 0.35 -16.03
N GLN A 585 -24.28 0.32 -16.65
CA GLN A 585 -24.71 -0.72 -17.58
C GLN A 585 -25.23 -0.09 -18.87
N VAL A 586 -25.04 -0.80 -19.97
CA VAL A 586 -25.64 -0.45 -21.25
C VAL A 586 -26.44 -1.64 -21.73
N HIS A 587 -27.71 -1.40 -22.04
CA HIS A 587 -28.57 -2.38 -22.69
C HIS A 587 -28.83 -1.97 -24.13
N VAL A 588 -28.83 -2.92 -25.05
CA VAL A 588 -29.10 -2.71 -26.47
C VAL A 588 -30.43 -3.32 -26.86
N SER A 589 -31.22 -2.56 -27.61
CA SER A 589 -32.37 -3.05 -28.35
C SER A 589 -32.14 -2.76 -29.84
N PRO A 590 -31.76 -3.77 -30.65
CA PRO A 590 -31.52 -3.60 -32.08
C PRO A 590 -32.78 -3.14 -32.81
N HIS A 591 -32.63 -2.30 -33.83
CA HIS A 591 -33.73 -2.01 -34.76
C HIS A 591 -33.84 -3.18 -35.75
N VAL A 592 -34.93 -3.95 -35.70
CA VAL A 592 -35.10 -5.14 -36.56
C VAL A 592 -36.12 -4.86 -37.66
N ASP A 593 -35.79 -5.26 -38.90
CA ASP A 593 -36.76 -5.29 -40.00
C ASP A 593 -37.86 -6.32 -39.71
N THR A 594 -39.10 -5.95 -39.96
CA THR A 594 -40.36 -6.52 -39.44
C THR A 594 -40.67 -8.02 -39.67
N ASN A 595 -39.70 -8.91 -39.94
CA ASN A 595 -39.93 -10.34 -40.21
C ASN A 595 -38.96 -11.35 -39.54
N GLN A 596 -38.17 -10.98 -38.52
CA GLN A 596 -37.40 -11.96 -37.71
C GLN A 596 -37.49 -11.68 -36.20
N GLU A 597 -37.30 -12.75 -35.41
CA GLU A 597 -37.66 -12.88 -34.00
C GLU A 597 -36.99 -11.88 -33.04
N SER A 598 -37.83 -11.24 -32.21
CA SER A 598 -37.61 -10.54 -30.94
C SER A 598 -36.66 -9.32 -30.87
N ASN A 599 -37.23 -8.18 -30.46
CA ASN A 599 -36.54 -7.01 -29.86
C ASN A 599 -36.03 -7.38 -28.44
N GLU A 600 -35.15 -8.37 -28.32
CA GLU A 600 -34.62 -8.76 -27.02
C GLU A 600 -33.65 -7.67 -26.50
N ILE A 601 -33.95 -7.13 -25.31
CA ILE A 601 -33.07 -6.17 -24.64
C ILE A 601 -31.87 -6.94 -24.08
N ARG A 602 -30.67 -6.65 -24.58
CA ARG A 602 -29.43 -7.36 -24.21
C ARG A 602 -28.52 -6.45 -23.41
N ALA A 603 -28.05 -6.90 -22.24
CA ALA A 603 -27.00 -6.17 -21.51
C ALA A 603 -25.64 -6.37 -22.20
N ILE A 604 -24.86 -5.31 -22.31
CA ILE A 604 -23.47 -5.39 -22.77
C ILE A 604 -22.58 -5.71 -21.57
N PRO A 605 -21.92 -6.88 -21.54
CA PRO A 605 -20.93 -7.17 -20.52
C PRO A 605 -19.70 -6.29 -20.74
N TRP A 606 -19.24 -5.63 -19.68
CA TRP A 606 -17.98 -4.89 -19.69
C TRP A 606 -16.83 -5.82 -19.33
N GLN A 607 -15.78 -5.82 -20.15
CA GLN A 607 -14.53 -6.49 -19.82
C GLN A 607 -13.61 -5.59 -18.99
N HIS A 608 -13.65 -4.29 -19.24
CA HIS A 608 -12.77 -3.35 -18.57
C HIS A 608 -13.40 -1.95 -18.45
N ALA A 609 -13.00 -1.20 -17.43
CA ALA A 609 -13.35 0.20 -17.26
C ALA A 609 -12.06 1.00 -16.97
N THR A 610 -11.58 1.74 -17.97
CA THR A 610 -10.36 2.54 -17.92
C THR A 610 -10.67 3.99 -17.54
N LEU A 611 -9.93 4.58 -16.61
CA LEU A 611 -9.97 6.02 -16.34
C LEU A 611 -8.97 6.75 -17.25
N LEU A 612 -9.42 7.71 -18.07
CA LEU A 612 -8.56 8.44 -19.01
C LEU A 612 -8.08 9.79 -18.48
N LEU A 613 -8.97 10.56 -17.86
CA LEU A 613 -8.67 11.88 -17.31
C LEU A 613 -9.38 12.00 -15.96
N SER A 614 -8.61 11.84 -14.89
CA SER A 614 -8.83 12.58 -13.65
C SER A 614 -7.46 12.70 -13.00
N THR A 615 -7.13 13.87 -12.47
CA THR A 615 -5.99 14.04 -11.57
C THR A 615 -6.26 13.24 -10.30
N GLY A 616 -5.84 11.99 -10.32
CA GLY A 616 -6.09 11.08 -9.21
C GLY A 616 -5.70 9.65 -9.55
N ASN A 617 -5.39 8.91 -8.48
CA ASN A 617 -4.94 7.54 -8.50
C ASN A 617 -6.15 6.56 -8.44
N GLN A 618 -7.26 6.87 -9.12
CA GLN A 618 -8.55 6.17 -8.94
C GLN A 618 -8.80 5.05 -9.97
N SER A 619 -9.64 4.08 -9.63
CA SER A 619 -10.11 3.00 -10.53
C SER A 619 -11.60 3.15 -10.85
N ALA A 620 -12.00 2.82 -12.08
CA ALA A 620 -13.39 2.81 -12.52
C ALA A 620 -14.08 1.44 -12.38
N MET A 621 -13.37 0.43 -11.86
CA MET A 621 -13.91 -0.92 -11.64
C MET A 621 -15.17 -1.00 -10.77
N PRO A 622 -15.38 -0.15 -9.75
CA PRO A 622 -16.63 -0.14 -9.00
C PRO A 622 -17.90 0.10 -9.82
N LEU A 623 -17.77 0.48 -11.09
CA LEU A 623 -18.89 0.65 -11.99
C LEU A 623 -19.33 -0.66 -12.66
N ILE A 624 -18.49 -1.70 -12.62
CA ILE A 624 -18.70 -2.96 -13.35
C ILE A 624 -18.45 -4.21 -12.47
N ASP A 625 -18.23 -4.06 -11.17
CA ASP A 625 -17.90 -5.15 -10.24
C ASP A 625 -19.12 -5.82 -9.56
N ASP A 626 -20.34 -5.41 -9.93
CA ASP A 626 -21.61 -5.84 -9.35
C ASP A 626 -21.71 -5.63 -7.81
N ASN A 627 -20.82 -4.85 -7.21
CA ASN A 627 -20.77 -4.65 -5.77
C ASN A 627 -21.36 -3.28 -5.38
N PRO A 628 -22.59 -3.22 -4.84
CA PRO A 628 -23.22 -1.95 -4.48
C PRO A 628 -22.53 -1.21 -3.31
N ALA A 629 -21.54 -1.82 -2.65
CA ALA A 629 -20.76 -1.21 -1.58
C ALA A 629 -19.50 -0.46 -2.07
N THR A 630 -19.07 -0.69 -3.31
CA THR A 630 -17.96 0.04 -3.95
C THR A 630 -18.54 1.18 -4.80
N TYR A 631 -17.72 2.19 -5.09
CA TYR A 631 -18.13 3.30 -5.94
C TYR A 631 -16.97 4.02 -6.61
N TRP A 632 -17.25 4.62 -7.76
CA TRP A 632 -16.40 5.58 -8.46
C TRP A 632 -16.97 7.00 -8.29
N HIS A 633 -16.09 7.99 -8.32
CA HIS A 633 -16.46 9.41 -8.25
C HIS A 633 -15.46 10.25 -9.06
N VAL A 634 -15.83 11.48 -9.40
CA VAL A 634 -14.90 12.43 -10.02
C VAL A 634 -14.01 13.01 -8.92
N GLY A 635 -12.68 12.99 -9.11
CA GLY A 635 -11.72 13.47 -8.10
C GLY A 635 -11.73 15.00 -7.90
N PRO A 636 -11.04 15.52 -6.86
CA PRO A 636 -11.24 16.87 -6.28
C PRO A 636 -10.83 18.08 -7.14
N ASN A 637 -10.45 17.87 -8.41
CA ASN A 637 -10.06 18.96 -9.30
C ASN A 637 -11.30 19.48 -10.04
N ARG A 638 -11.84 20.57 -9.49
CA ARG A 638 -13.10 21.22 -9.90
C ARG A 638 -13.15 21.67 -11.36
N ASP A 639 -11.99 21.79 -12.02
CA ASP A 639 -11.87 22.26 -13.40
C ASP A 639 -11.70 21.14 -14.43
N GLN A 640 -11.69 19.86 -14.02
CA GLN A 640 -11.43 18.72 -14.92
C GLN A 640 -12.62 17.78 -15.07
N ALA A 641 -12.84 17.32 -16.30
CA ALA A 641 -13.80 16.28 -16.62
C ALA A 641 -13.35 14.93 -16.03
N GLY A 642 -14.27 14.18 -15.43
CA GLY A 642 -14.04 12.77 -15.11
C GLY A 642 -14.36 11.91 -16.33
N VAL A 643 -13.37 11.20 -16.88
CA VAL A 643 -13.56 10.39 -18.10
C VAL A 643 -13.30 8.91 -17.83
N VAL A 644 -14.33 8.08 -18.04
CA VAL A 644 -14.25 6.62 -17.96
C VAL A 644 -14.59 6.01 -19.33
N VAL A 645 -13.76 5.07 -19.79
CA VAL A 645 -14.05 4.24 -20.97
C VAL A 645 -14.34 2.82 -20.56
N PHE A 646 -15.50 2.33 -20.94
CA PHE A 646 -15.97 0.96 -20.78
C PHE A 646 -15.73 0.19 -22.07
N GLU A 647 -14.91 -0.85 -21.99
CA GLU A 647 -14.60 -1.73 -23.11
C GLU A 647 -15.57 -2.92 -23.07
N ALA A 648 -16.33 -3.10 -24.15
CA ALA A 648 -17.24 -4.23 -24.27
C ALA A 648 -16.45 -5.54 -24.33
N ALA A 649 -16.92 -6.58 -23.64
CA ALA A 649 -16.28 -7.88 -23.71
C ALA A 649 -16.45 -8.49 -25.10
N ASP A 650 -15.34 -8.89 -25.72
CA ASP A 650 -15.40 -9.94 -26.74
C ASP A 650 -15.84 -11.23 -26.03
N HIS A 651 -16.78 -11.97 -26.62
CA HIS A 651 -17.41 -13.18 -26.04
C HIS A 651 -16.39 -14.18 -25.44
N HIS A 652 -15.15 -14.18 -25.94
CA HIS A 652 -14.04 -15.03 -25.50
C HIS A 652 -13.49 -14.70 -24.11
N VAL A 653 -13.52 -13.43 -23.72
CA VAL A 653 -13.08 -12.99 -22.38
C VAL A 653 -14.22 -13.16 -21.37
N ALA A 654 -15.46 -12.93 -21.78
CA ALA A 654 -16.64 -13.19 -20.95
C ALA A 654 -16.78 -14.68 -20.59
N ALA A 655 -16.44 -15.61 -21.50
CA ALA A 655 -16.41 -17.04 -21.23
C ALA A 655 -15.31 -17.43 -20.23
N TRP A 656 -14.11 -16.84 -20.33
CA TRP A 656 -13.02 -17.05 -19.36
C TRP A 656 -13.32 -16.42 -17.99
N GLU A 657 -13.86 -15.21 -17.95
CA GLU A 657 -14.30 -14.57 -16.71
C GLU A 657 -15.48 -15.29 -16.07
N SER A 658 -16.41 -15.82 -16.86
CA SER A 658 -17.50 -16.68 -16.37
C SER A 658 -16.95 -18.01 -15.82
N TRP A 659 -15.90 -18.56 -16.42
CA TRP A 659 -15.21 -19.75 -15.91
C TRP A 659 -14.45 -19.46 -14.60
N CYS A 660 -13.80 -18.30 -14.50
CA CYS A 660 -13.19 -17.81 -13.26
C CYS A 660 -14.26 -17.53 -12.19
N ARG A 661 -15.35 -16.81 -12.51
CA ARG A 661 -16.49 -16.55 -11.60
C ARG A 661 -17.15 -17.87 -11.15
N ALA A 662 -17.28 -18.87 -12.02
CA ALA A 662 -17.78 -20.20 -11.67
C ALA A 662 -16.84 -20.96 -10.72
N MET A 663 -15.51 -20.80 -10.84
CA MET A 663 -14.58 -21.28 -9.81
C MET A 663 -14.70 -20.51 -8.49
N PHE A 664 -15.02 -19.21 -8.51
CA PHE A 664 -15.26 -18.41 -7.30
C PHE A 664 -16.53 -18.85 -6.55
N CYS A 665 -17.63 -19.12 -7.26
CA CYS A 665 -18.86 -19.65 -6.65
C CYS A 665 -18.69 -21.04 -6.02
N LEU A 666 -17.72 -21.83 -6.49
CA LEU A 666 -17.37 -23.12 -5.86
C LEU A 666 -16.53 -22.97 -4.58
N ASN A 667 -15.89 -21.81 -4.35
CA ASN A 667 -15.08 -21.54 -3.16
C ASN A 667 -15.80 -20.71 -2.07
N GLU A 668 -16.93 -20.07 -2.37
CA GLU A 668 -17.75 -19.40 -1.34
C GLU A 668 -18.51 -20.36 -0.40
N PHE A 669 -18.46 -21.67 -0.65
CA PHE A 669 -19.06 -22.68 0.23
C PHE A 669 -18.15 -23.21 1.36
N VAL A 670 -16.93 -22.68 1.56
CA VAL A 670 -16.00 -23.19 2.59
C VAL A 670 -15.67 -22.19 3.71
N TYR A 671 -16.30 -21.01 3.76
CA TYR A 671 -16.19 -20.09 4.90
C TYR A 671 -17.53 -19.90 5.62
N LEU A 672 -18.03 -20.98 6.22
CA LEU A 672 -18.94 -20.95 7.36
C LEU A 672 -18.41 -21.92 8.42
N GLU A 673 -17.50 -21.43 9.27
CA GLU A 673 -17.39 -21.76 10.71
C GLU A 673 -16.56 -20.70 11.45
#